data_AF-A0A928IGP1-F1
#
_entry.id   AF-A0A928IGP1-F1
#
_cell.length_a   1.000
_cell.length_b   1.000
_cell.length_c   1.000
_cell.angle_alpha   90.00
_cell.angle_beta   90.00
_cell.angle_gamma   90.00
#
_symmetry.space_group_name_H-M   'P 1'
#
loop_
_entity.id
_entity.type
_entity.pdbx_description
1 polymer ?
#
loop_
_entity_poly.entity_id
_entity_poly.type
_entity_poly.pdbx_seq_one_letter_code
_entity_poly.pdbx_strand_id
1 'polypeptide(L)'
;MGSQSFSLYSCFDTYYWRNCLAQEAPFIMSLSKRIKSIIIISLISVAVICGYYLVNYFLHGTSNDSYYKFTDDELAQLKDIDKIEIYMLQPEYMFYAETEDSESEEKKGFSFPSASKVGEKLGETIRESIALKGIAPDTGKRADEYETVINGHLQALDSEVSNIKYFHDEKGEYSKKYKNDDENRFVVFKKDETIIKANYDDFFVTLKDGTKYAFDRYKIINIINSLSGKSESDKKSLVALKGFDTDGDTVSLTGYPFVYPAITSRYEVEYIRVKNKNGTFAVIQDIESGNFYFEDALTMAYDPEKFSKMLMSGIYMLSKGKVENPVSLSEYGLDSDENATAIVEILKKDETFHKVIIGNKTLDGKGYYAKYFEKDFVYIISNEIENGLLLSAMDFLQTSLVHTVSTVEGIYSVDDIHVKFLGENKELHVELMDDDDDDGSQIFSIWKILSPEELIPIGRPFGNPNSSAFTEFIQSAATLATEQVVEYKMTEIPVSGNVIAGISEEALEKFKKETILSFSDETLSKYDLSTPRLEVSYSYPYKDSKSNEYTIVSRVFISEEQEDEKYYAYSYLYTYDSNGKLTEILCTGCITTLTLANVNWLDWDVMDFNNQFLYKNFFYNLDWIEVEYNGEIYRFNVDGNPEEEDINSVTLVHNGTSKDIDTMSFKYMYSSILEIYMVDNYDIADENPNMMCRITIHATGGSTEMKFYRVTNTKAFYTLNGEGKYYVKAASIFNFLEKYQMILDGKIITRDD
;
A
#
# COMPACT_ATOMS: atom_id res chain seq x y z
N MET A 1 -24.61 3.13 60.88
CA MET A 1 -24.37 4.51 61.35
C MET A 1 -23.47 5.15 60.31
N GLY A 2 -23.89 5.99 59.36
CA GLY A 2 -24.94 7.02 59.26
C GLY A 2 -24.20 8.32 58.84
N SER A 3 -24.60 9.20 57.92
CA SER A 3 -25.82 9.50 57.14
C SER A 3 -25.43 10.53 56.05
N GLN A 4 -25.66 10.28 54.75
CA GLN A 4 -26.78 10.75 53.89
C GLN A 4 -26.80 12.24 53.47
N SER A 5 -26.72 12.40 52.14
CA SER A 5 -27.33 13.46 51.33
C SER A 5 -28.67 12.98 50.74
N PHE A 6 -29.70 13.84 50.73
CA PHE A 6 -30.94 13.85 49.92
C PHE A 6 -31.41 15.33 49.88
N SER A 7 -32.05 15.92 48.87
CA SER A 7 -32.86 15.44 47.74
C SER A 7 -32.90 16.42 46.55
N LEU A 8 -33.17 15.88 45.35
CA LEU A 8 -33.60 16.57 44.11
C LEU A 8 -34.92 17.36 44.27
N TYR A 9 -35.11 18.39 43.42
CA TYR A 9 -36.37 18.74 42.74
C TYR A 9 -35.98 19.44 41.41
N SER A 10 -36.48 19.10 40.20
CA SER A 10 -37.51 18.17 39.75
C SER A 10 -37.46 18.02 38.22
N CYS A 11 -37.92 16.86 37.73
CA CYS A 11 -38.13 16.42 36.33
C CYS A 11 -37.04 15.55 35.69
N PHE A 12 -36.69 14.44 36.35
CA PHE A 12 -36.38 13.18 35.67
C PHE A 12 -37.06 12.04 36.43
N ASP A 13 -38.12 11.47 35.85
CA ASP A 13 -38.85 10.37 36.47
C ASP A 13 -38.26 9.02 36.00
N THR A 14 -37.40 8.46 36.85
CA THR A 14 -36.81 7.12 36.74
C THR A 14 -37.82 5.98 36.94
N TYR A 15 -39.10 6.26 37.21
CA TYR A 15 -40.12 5.23 37.45
C TYR A 15 -40.47 4.40 36.20
N TYR A 16 -40.18 4.89 34.98
CA TYR A 16 -40.49 4.17 33.74
C TYR A 16 -39.41 3.13 33.36
N TRP A 17 -38.13 3.46 33.54
CA TRP A 17 -37.02 2.62 33.03
C TRP A 17 -36.80 1.32 33.82
N ARG A 18 -37.04 1.34 35.14
CA ARG A 18 -36.89 0.14 35.98
C ARG A 18 -38.07 -0.84 35.82
N ASN A 19 -39.25 -0.34 35.41
CA ASN A 19 -40.42 -1.18 35.17
C ASN A 19 -40.42 -1.84 33.77
N CYS A 20 -39.85 -1.22 32.73
CA CYS A 20 -39.70 -1.86 31.42
C CYS A 20 -38.59 -2.93 31.38
N LEU A 21 -37.41 -2.67 31.97
CA LEU A 21 -36.32 -3.66 31.97
C LEU A 21 -36.64 -4.91 32.80
N ALA A 22 -37.50 -4.79 33.82
CA ALA A 22 -37.96 -5.93 34.63
C ALA A 22 -39.12 -6.73 34.00
N GLN A 23 -39.92 -6.13 33.09
CA GLN A 23 -41.02 -6.83 32.41
C GLN A 23 -40.59 -7.60 31.15
N GLU A 24 -39.49 -7.22 30.49
CA GLU A 24 -39.09 -7.81 29.19
C GLU A 24 -37.87 -8.75 29.24
N ALA A 25 -37.19 -8.85 30.39
CA ALA A 25 -36.01 -9.73 30.57
C ALA A 25 -36.25 -11.21 30.18
N PRO A 26 -37.44 -11.82 30.38
CA PRO A 26 -37.69 -13.19 29.95
C PRO A 26 -37.81 -13.37 28.42
N PHE A 27 -38.27 -12.34 27.69
CA PHE A 27 -38.47 -12.37 26.23
C PHE A 27 -37.14 -12.22 25.47
N ILE A 28 -36.22 -11.41 26.00
CA ILE A 28 -34.86 -11.23 25.44
C ILE A 28 -34.04 -12.54 25.53
N MET A 29 -34.26 -13.36 26.55
CA MET A 29 -33.57 -14.65 26.69
C MET A 29 -34.03 -15.72 25.69
N SER A 30 -35.25 -15.63 25.14
CA SER A 30 -35.79 -16.61 24.17
C SER A 30 -35.45 -16.34 22.69
N LEU A 31 -34.76 -15.24 22.37
CA LEU A 31 -34.43 -14.87 20.99
C LEU A 31 -33.11 -15.49 20.47
N SER A 32 -33.01 -15.65 19.14
CA SER A 32 -31.87 -16.27 18.46
C SER A 32 -30.59 -15.42 18.54
N LYS A 33 -29.42 -16.07 18.41
CA LYS A 33 -28.09 -15.49 18.67
C LYS A 33 -27.78 -14.23 17.85
N ARG A 34 -28.30 -14.12 16.62
CA ARG A 34 -28.15 -12.92 15.75
C ARG A 34 -28.93 -11.70 16.26
N ILE A 35 -30.10 -11.90 16.89
CA ILE A 35 -30.95 -10.82 17.38
C ILE A 35 -30.41 -10.25 18.71
N LYS A 36 -29.76 -11.08 19.53
CA LYS A 36 -29.09 -10.65 20.77
C LYS A 36 -27.89 -9.73 20.52
N SER A 37 -27.09 -10.00 19.48
CA SER A 37 -25.94 -9.16 19.14
C SER A 37 -26.32 -7.76 18.66
N ILE A 38 -27.44 -7.63 17.93
CA ILE A 38 -27.93 -6.34 17.44
C ILE A 38 -28.42 -5.47 18.60
N ILE A 39 -29.13 -6.04 19.57
CA ILE A 39 -29.61 -5.30 20.76
C ILE A 39 -28.45 -4.85 21.66
N ILE A 40 -27.39 -5.65 21.78
CA ILE A 40 -26.18 -5.30 22.54
C ILE A 40 -25.40 -4.16 21.87
N ILE A 41 -25.29 -4.16 20.53
CA ILE A 41 -24.63 -3.08 19.78
C ILE A 41 -25.41 -1.77 19.93
N SER A 42 -26.74 -1.78 19.89
CA SER A 42 -27.55 -0.58 20.08
C SER A 42 -27.47 0.01 21.50
N LEU A 43 -27.33 -0.84 22.54
CA LEU A 43 -27.12 -0.36 23.92
C LEU A 43 -25.72 0.24 24.13
N ILE A 44 -24.71 -0.28 23.44
CA ILE A 44 -23.34 0.28 23.43
C ILE A 44 -23.33 1.64 22.71
N SER A 45 -24.04 1.77 21.58
CA SER A 45 -24.17 3.04 20.87
C SER A 45 -24.87 4.13 21.70
N VAL A 46 -25.87 3.78 22.50
CA VAL A 46 -26.53 4.73 23.44
C VAL A 46 -25.57 5.13 24.58
N ALA A 47 -24.73 4.22 25.06
CA ALA A 47 -23.70 4.55 26.06
C ALA A 47 -22.60 5.46 25.49
N VAL A 48 -22.21 5.27 24.23
CA VAL A 48 -21.23 6.12 23.52
C VAL A 48 -21.83 7.50 23.21
N ILE A 49 -23.11 7.60 22.86
CA ILE A 49 -23.80 8.88 22.64
C ILE A 49 -24.00 9.63 23.97
N CYS A 50 -24.39 8.96 25.06
CA CYS A 50 -24.44 9.59 26.38
C CYS A 50 -23.05 10.01 26.88
N GLY A 51 -21.99 9.25 26.57
CA GLY A 51 -20.61 9.62 26.82
C GLY A 51 -20.16 10.84 26.00
N TYR A 52 -20.53 10.91 24.72
CA TYR A 52 -20.27 12.04 23.83
C TYR A 52 -21.00 13.31 24.27
N TYR A 53 -22.23 13.20 24.78
CA TYR A 53 -22.97 14.32 25.36
C TYR A 53 -22.42 14.74 26.73
N LEU A 54 -21.91 13.83 27.57
CA LEU A 54 -21.21 14.20 28.80
C LEU A 54 -19.88 14.92 28.51
N VAL A 55 -19.15 14.50 27.48
CA VAL A 55 -17.87 15.13 27.08
C VAL A 55 -18.10 16.49 26.41
N ASN A 56 -19.12 16.65 25.57
CA ASN A 56 -19.49 17.97 25.02
C ASN A 56 -20.08 18.92 26.07
N TYR A 57 -20.80 18.39 27.08
CA TYR A 57 -21.29 19.21 28.19
C TYR A 57 -20.14 19.68 29.11
N PHE A 58 -19.04 18.90 29.22
CA PHE A 58 -17.83 19.32 29.92
C PHE A 58 -16.89 20.21 29.07
N LEU A 59 -16.87 20.10 27.75
CA LEU A 59 -16.02 20.92 26.87
C LEU A 59 -16.61 22.30 26.54
N HIS A 60 -17.93 22.49 26.67
CA HIS A 60 -18.60 23.77 26.38
C HIS A 60 -19.54 24.25 27.50
N GLY A 61 -19.31 23.81 28.75
CA GLY A 61 -20.16 24.09 29.91
C GLY A 61 -19.46 24.81 31.07
N THR A 62 -18.36 25.51 30.83
CA THR A 62 -17.86 26.56 31.72
C THR A 62 -17.85 27.86 30.92
N SER A 63 -18.46 28.91 31.45
CA SER A 63 -18.27 30.26 30.93
C SER A 63 -16.77 30.50 30.78
N ASN A 64 -16.32 30.64 29.54
CA ASN A 64 -14.93 30.95 29.24
C ASN A 64 -14.75 32.45 29.53
N ASP A 65 -14.79 32.80 30.82
CA ASP A 65 -14.70 34.19 31.29
C ASP A 65 -13.44 34.88 30.74
N SER A 66 -12.39 34.14 30.37
CA SER A 66 -11.17 34.69 29.78
C SER A 66 -11.27 35.07 28.30
N TYR A 67 -12.15 34.45 27.50
CA TYR A 67 -12.22 34.70 26.05
C TYR A 67 -12.69 36.13 25.75
N TYR A 68 -13.63 36.64 26.55
CA TYR A 68 -14.20 37.97 26.36
C TYR A 68 -13.45 39.10 27.08
N LYS A 69 -12.65 38.78 28.11
CA LYS A 69 -11.94 39.74 28.95
C LYS A 69 -10.86 40.51 28.22
N PHE A 70 -10.83 41.82 28.46
CA PHE A 70 -9.80 42.70 27.96
C PHE A 70 -8.49 42.51 28.76
N THR A 71 -7.36 42.66 28.07
CA THR A 71 -6.01 42.63 28.66
C THR A 71 -5.75 43.90 29.47
N ASP A 72 -4.78 43.84 30.40
CA ASP A 72 -4.42 45.01 31.22
C ASP A 72 -3.99 46.21 30.37
N ASP A 73 -3.33 45.98 29.24
CA ASP A 73 -2.92 47.02 28.28
C ASP A 73 -4.11 47.66 27.56
N GLU A 74 -5.13 46.88 27.22
CA GLU A 74 -6.39 47.37 26.64
C GLU A 74 -7.17 48.18 27.68
N LEU A 75 -7.32 47.66 28.89
CA LEU A 75 -8.00 48.35 30.00
C LEU A 75 -7.26 49.65 30.39
N ALA A 76 -5.93 49.69 30.26
CA ALA A 76 -5.16 50.91 30.49
C ALA A 76 -5.53 52.05 29.53
N GLN A 77 -5.91 51.75 28.28
CA GLN A 77 -6.41 52.77 27.32
C GLN A 77 -7.73 53.39 27.80
N LEU A 78 -8.52 52.60 28.53
CA LEU A 78 -9.85 52.95 29.00
C LEU A 78 -9.87 53.54 30.42
N LYS A 79 -8.71 53.80 31.04
CA LYS A 79 -8.64 54.53 32.32
C LYS A 79 -9.04 55.98 32.13
N ASP A 80 -9.77 56.57 33.08
CA ASP A 80 -10.17 57.99 33.03
C ASP A 80 -11.00 58.36 31.79
N ILE A 81 -11.78 57.42 31.25
CA ILE A 81 -12.77 57.72 30.22
C ILE A 81 -14.04 58.31 30.85
N ASP A 82 -14.76 59.11 30.06
CA ASP A 82 -16.05 59.64 30.46
C ASP A 82 -17.12 58.54 30.55
N LYS A 83 -18.26 58.87 31.17
CA LYS A 83 -19.39 57.94 31.23
C LYS A 83 -19.93 57.70 29.81
N ILE A 84 -19.90 56.44 29.36
CA ILE A 84 -20.37 56.02 28.03
C ILE A 84 -21.46 54.96 28.19
N GLU A 85 -22.55 55.15 27.44
CA GLU A 85 -23.66 54.20 27.36
C GLU A 85 -23.62 53.52 26.00
N ILE A 86 -23.59 52.19 25.98
CA ILE A 86 -23.51 51.37 24.77
C ILE A 86 -24.84 50.62 24.62
N TYR A 87 -25.48 50.77 23.46
CA TYR A 87 -26.74 50.13 23.13
C TYR A 87 -26.56 49.22 21.94
N MET A 88 -26.83 47.93 22.14
CA MET A 88 -26.88 46.96 21.04
C MET A 88 -28.34 46.76 20.64
N LEU A 89 -28.64 47.04 19.37
CA LEU A 89 -29.98 46.87 18.83
C LEU A 89 -30.20 45.40 18.49
N GLN A 90 -31.34 44.85 18.89
CA GLN A 90 -31.80 43.59 18.34
C GLN A 90 -32.73 43.86 17.16
N PRO A 91 -32.60 43.14 16.04
CA PRO A 91 -33.58 43.24 14.97
C PRO A 91 -34.97 42.90 15.51
N GLU A 92 -36.00 43.70 15.19
CA GLU A 92 -37.39 43.31 15.41
C GLU A 92 -37.63 42.04 14.59
N TYR A 93 -37.63 40.87 15.25
CA TYR A 93 -38.09 39.64 14.62
C TYR A 93 -39.58 39.78 14.35
N MET A 94 -39.93 40.23 13.14
CA MET A 94 -41.32 40.26 12.67
C MET A 94 -41.83 38.82 12.57
N PHE A 95 -42.67 38.42 13.53
CA PHE A 95 -43.61 37.32 13.33
C PHE A 95 -44.67 37.77 12.31
N TYR A 96 -44.34 37.71 11.02
CA TYR A 96 -45.36 37.70 9.98
C TYR A 96 -45.92 36.28 9.88
N ALA A 97 -47.03 36.03 10.57
CA ALA A 97 -48.02 35.10 10.05
C ALA A 97 -48.88 35.90 9.06
N GLU A 98 -48.44 35.99 7.81
CA GLU A 98 -49.34 36.40 6.73
C GLU A 98 -50.37 35.29 6.54
N THR A 99 -51.57 35.51 7.08
CA THR A 99 -52.77 34.92 6.50
C THR A 99 -53.14 35.80 5.32
N GLU A 100 -52.73 35.42 4.12
CA GLU A 100 -53.31 35.95 2.89
C GLU A 100 -54.79 35.51 2.83
N ASP A 101 -55.68 36.47 3.03
CA ASP A 101 -57.05 36.41 2.53
C ASP A 101 -57.00 36.45 0.99
N SER A 102 -57.22 35.31 0.35
CA SER A 102 -57.62 35.26 -1.06
C SER A 102 -59.10 34.91 -1.16
N GLU A 103 -59.91 35.89 -1.59
CA GLU A 103 -61.26 35.68 -2.08
C GLU A 103 -61.27 34.72 -3.29
N SER A 104 -62.02 33.62 -3.22
CA SER A 104 -63.19 33.39 -4.10
C SER A 104 -63.75 31.98 -3.95
N GLU A 105 -65.08 31.95 -3.83
CA GLU A 105 -65.96 30.80 -3.67
C GLU A 105 -66.06 29.92 -4.93
N GLU A 106 -66.14 28.58 -4.79
CA GLU A 106 -67.42 27.83 -4.86
C GLU A 106 -67.26 26.29 -4.73
N LYS A 107 -67.88 25.76 -3.66
CA LYS A 107 -68.77 24.56 -3.57
C LYS A 107 -68.26 23.20 -4.14
N LYS A 108 -68.36 22.05 -3.46
CA LYS A 108 -69.32 21.56 -2.43
C LYS A 108 -68.85 20.16 -1.94
N GLY A 109 -68.87 19.96 -0.62
CA GLY A 109 -69.33 18.73 0.05
C GLY A 109 -68.37 17.54 0.16
N PHE A 110 -67.81 17.33 1.36
CA PHE A 110 -68.16 16.19 2.23
C PHE A 110 -67.45 16.32 3.59
N SER A 111 -68.18 16.07 4.67
CA SER A 111 -67.75 16.18 6.08
C SER A 111 -67.14 14.88 6.62
N PHE A 112 -66.15 14.97 7.52
CA PHE A 112 -66.11 14.35 8.88
C PHE A 112 -64.74 14.63 9.56
N PRO A 113 -64.59 14.45 10.90
CA PRO A 113 -63.79 15.32 11.75
C PRO A 113 -62.58 14.61 12.40
N SER A 114 -61.68 15.44 12.95
CA SER A 114 -60.73 15.21 14.06
C SER A 114 -59.93 13.90 14.15
N ALA A 115 -58.61 14.07 14.03
CA ALA A 115 -57.51 13.41 14.76
C ALA A 115 -57.80 12.08 15.49
N SER A 116 -57.12 10.99 15.06
CA SER A 116 -56.01 10.40 15.82
C SER A 116 -55.44 9.15 15.14
N LYS A 117 -54.14 8.91 15.34
CA LYS A 117 -53.43 7.62 15.27
C LYS A 117 -53.30 6.95 13.88
N VAL A 118 -52.04 6.82 13.44
CA VAL A 118 -51.41 5.80 12.55
C VAL A 118 -50.41 6.53 11.63
N GLY A 119 -49.36 7.09 12.23
CA GLY A 119 -48.21 7.70 11.56
C GLY A 119 -46.89 7.05 11.96
N GLU A 120 -46.94 5.81 12.48
CA GLU A 120 -45.79 4.97 12.79
C GLU A 120 -45.94 3.66 12.02
N LYS A 121 -45.37 3.57 10.81
CA LYS A 121 -44.80 2.30 10.30
C LYS A 121 -44.04 2.30 8.96
N LEU A 122 -43.54 3.43 8.43
CA LEU A 122 -42.87 3.36 7.12
C LEU A 122 -41.74 4.37 6.87
N GLY A 123 -40.92 4.63 7.90
CA GLY A 123 -39.78 5.56 7.79
C GLY A 123 -38.43 5.03 8.25
N GLU A 124 -38.24 3.72 8.40
CA GLU A 124 -37.04 3.12 9.04
C GLU A 124 -36.14 2.30 8.10
N THR A 125 -36.25 2.40 6.78
CA THR A 125 -35.30 1.72 5.86
C THR A 125 -34.41 2.69 5.06
N ILE A 126 -34.50 4.01 5.30
CA ILE A 126 -33.71 5.01 4.57
C ILE A 126 -32.97 5.96 5.53
N ARG A 127 -32.17 5.41 6.46
CA ARG A 127 -31.30 6.23 7.34
C ARG A 127 -29.92 5.65 7.66
N GLU A 128 -29.45 4.64 6.95
CA GLU A 128 -28.08 4.10 7.14
C GLU A 128 -27.09 4.43 6.01
N SER A 129 -27.40 5.31 5.04
CA SER A 129 -26.45 5.51 3.94
C SER A 129 -26.44 6.88 3.25
N ILE A 130 -27.09 7.92 3.80
CA ILE A 130 -26.98 9.27 3.24
C ILE A 130 -26.74 10.33 4.33
N ALA A 131 -25.57 10.96 4.22
CA ALA A 131 -25.21 12.29 4.70
C ALA A 131 -25.00 12.51 6.21
N LEU A 132 -23.85 12.03 6.67
CA LEU A 132 -22.91 12.83 7.47
C LEU A 132 -22.58 14.14 6.71
N LYS A 133 -23.48 15.12 6.77
CA LYS A 133 -23.20 16.54 6.61
C LYS A 133 -24.08 17.25 7.62
N GLY A 134 -23.46 18.01 8.52
CA GLY A 134 -24.14 18.80 9.52
C GLY A 134 -25.08 19.80 8.86
N ILE A 135 -26.35 19.43 8.72
CA ILE A 135 -27.46 20.36 8.61
C ILE A 135 -28.33 20.07 9.83
N ALA A 136 -28.06 20.80 10.91
CA ALA A 136 -29.01 20.88 12.01
C ALA A 136 -30.30 21.53 11.48
N PRO A 137 -31.48 20.96 11.77
CA PRO A 137 -32.74 21.51 11.30
C PRO A 137 -33.04 22.85 11.98
N ASP A 138 -33.17 23.88 11.15
CA ASP A 138 -33.48 25.27 11.46
C ASP A 138 -34.88 25.42 12.10
N THR A 139 -34.96 25.28 13.42
CA THR A 139 -36.16 25.62 14.20
C THR A 139 -35.78 26.37 15.47
N GLY A 140 -35.62 27.68 15.33
CA GLY A 140 -35.32 28.63 16.40
C GLY A 140 -34.05 29.42 16.11
N LYS A 141 -34.16 30.43 15.23
CA LYS A 141 -33.03 31.30 14.84
C LYS A 141 -32.48 32.04 16.06
N ARG A 142 -31.46 31.43 16.67
CA ARG A 142 -30.56 32.02 17.68
C ARG A 142 -29.90 33.26 17.08
N ALA A 143 -29.48 34.19 17.96
CA ALA A 143 -28.53 35.24 17.60
C ALA A 143 -27.39 34.62 16.78
N ASP A 144 -27.04 35.27 15.66
CA ASP A 144 -25.92 34.86 14.81
C ASP A 144 -24.65 34.73 15.67
N GLU A 145 -23.76 33.78 15.40
CA GLU A 145 -22.59 33.49 16.27
C GLU A 145 -21.73 34.76 16.49
N TYR A 146 -21.66 35.62 15.48
CA TYR A 146 -21.01 36.94 15.54
C TYR A 146 -21.66 37.91 16.54
N GLU A 147 -22.99 37.91 16.63
CA GLU A 147 -23.73 38.75 17.59
C GLU A 147 -23.42 38.32 19.03
N THR A 148 -23.32 37.00 19.25
CA THR A 148 -22.91 36.43 20.54
C THR A 148 -21.50 36.88 20.92
N VAL A 149 -20.58 36.95 19.95
CA VAL A 149 -19.21 37.43 20.18
C VAL A 149 -19.18 38.91 20.54
N ILE A 150 -19.87 39.78 19.79
CA ILE A 150 -19.99 41.21 20.11
C ILE A 150 -20.56 41.39 21.52
N ASN A 151 -21.69 40.74 21.81
CA ASN A 151 -22.38 40.85 23.09
C ASN A 151 -21.48 40.41 24.25
N GLY A 152 -20.78 39.28 24.13
CA GLY A 152 -19.85 38.80 25.14
C GLY A 152 -18.74 39.81 25.47
N HIS A 153 -18.15 40.45 24.45
CA HIS A 153 -17.14 41.49 24.67
C HIS A 153 -17.72 42.77 25.28
N LEU A 154 -18.91 43.21 24.87
CA LEU A 154 -19.55 44.39 25.45
C LEU A 154 -19.98 44.18 26.90
N GLN A 155 -20.46 42.99 27.26
CA GLN A 155 -20.77 42.62 28.65
C GLN A 155 -19.51 42.57 29.51
N ALA A 156 -18.42 41.98 28.99
CA ALA A 156 -17.12 42.00 29.67
C ALA A 156 -16.69 43.45 29.96
N LEU A 157 -16.81 44.34 28.97
CA LEU A 157 -16.45 45.75 29.10
C LEU A 157 -17.25 46.51 30.18
N ASP A 158 -18.58 46.31 30.25
CA ASP A 158 -19.44 46.88 31.31
C ASP A 158 -19.06 46.37 32.71
N SER A 159 -18.58 45.13 32.80
CA SER A 159 -18.12 44.55 34.06
C SER A 159 -16.70 45.00 34.46
N GLU A 160 -15.83 45.26 33.50
CA GLU A 160 -14.41 45.58 33.72
C GLU A 160 -14.15 47.09 33.83
N VAL A 161 -15.00 47.93 33.26
CA VAL A 161 -14.81 49.39 33.21
C VAL A 161 -16.03 50.11 33.80
N SER A 162 -15.87 50.68 35.01
CA SER A 162 -16.98 51.24 35.80
C SER A 162 -17.78 52.36 35.12
N ASN A 163 -17.14 53.11 34.22
CA ASN A 163 -17.75 54.24 33.50
C ASN A 163 -18.46 53.82 32.21
N ILE A 164 -18.41 52.55 31.84
CA ILE A 164 -19.15 52.01 30.71
C ILE A 164 -20.40 51.32 31.25
N LYS A 165 -21.52 51.51 30.55
CA LYS A 165 -22.77 50.80 30.80
C LYS A 165 -23.29 50.21 29.50
N TYR A 166 -23.52 48.91 29.49
CA TYR A 166 -24.02 48.18 28.33
C TYR A 166 -25.51 47.85 28.49
N PHE A 167 -26.30 48.07 27.43
CA PHE A 167 -27.73 47.83 27.41
C PHE A 167 -28.16 47.11 26.13
N HIS A 168 -29.14 46.20 26.26
CA HIS A 168 -29.90 45.69 25.13
C HIS A 168 -31.06 46.63 24.81
N ASP A 169 -31.13 47.13 23.58
CA ASP A 169 -32.20 48.03 23.15
C ASP A 169 -33.34 47.26 22.44
N GLU A 170 -34.03 46.38 23.14
CA GLU A 170 -35.06 45.51 22.52
C GLU A 170 -36.30 46.28 22.01
N LYS A 171 -36.64 47.42 22.64
CA LYS A 171 -37.85 48.24 22.32
C LYS A 171 -37.70 49.73 22.68
N GLY A 172 -36.48 50.20 22.94
CA GLY A 172 -36.21 51.53 23.48
C GLY A 172 -35.99 52.58 22.39
N GLU A 173 -35.21 53.60 22.74
CA GLU A 173 -35.10 54.85 21.98
C GLU A 173 -34.49 54.62 20.60
N TYR A 174 -33.42 53.83 20.49
CA TYR A 174 -32.65 53.71 19.25
C TYR A 174 -33.28 52.70 18.30
N SER A 175 -33.82 51.59 18.81
CA SER A 175 -34.61 50.64 18.00
C SER A 175 -35.85 51.26 17.38
N LYS A 176 -36.48 52.25 18.03
CA LYS A 176 -37.55 53.06 17.42
C LYS A 176 -37.03 54.10 16.44
N LYS A 177 -35.95 54.78 16.80
CA LYS A 177 -35.36 55.88 16.02
C LYS A 177 -34.81 55.41 14.67
N TYR A 178 -34.34 54.18 14.60
CA TYR A 178 -33.65 53.63 13.43
C TYR A 178 -34.38 52.44 12.80
N LYS A 179 -35.67 52.27 13.10
CA LYS A 179 -36.51 51.16 12.62
C LYS A 179 -36.54 50.96 11.09
N ASN A 180 -36.24 52.01 10.32
CA ASN A 180 -36.25 52.01 8.86
C ASN A 180 -34.84 52.04 8.23
N ASP A 181 -33.77 51.89 9.00
CA ASP A 181 -32.45 51.60 8.42
C ASP A 181 -32.49 50.15 7.90
N ASP A 182 -32.27 49.94 6.60
CA ASP A 182 -32.32 48.62 5.93
C ASP A 182 -31.30 47.60 6.50
N GLU A 183 -30.40 48.04 7.38
CA GLU A 183 -29.38 47.24 8.05
C GLU A 183 -29.46 47.39 9.58
N ASN A 184 -30.49 46.84 10.23
CA ASN A 184 -30.69 46.82 11.70
C ASN A 184 -29.59 46.05 12.50
N ARG A 185 -28.30 46.16 12.13
CA ARG A 185 -27.13 45.50 12.75
C ARG A 185 -26.03 46.52 13.06
N PHE A 186 -26.27 47.40 14.02
CA PHE A 186 -25.26 48.36 14.51
C PHE A 186 -25.29 48.49 16.03
N VAL A 187 -24.13 48.87 16.59
CA VAL A 187 -23.96 49.19 18.01
C VAL A 187 -23.88 50.71 18.14
N VAL A 188 -24.65 51.27 19.08
CA VAL A 188 -24.72 52.70 19.35
C VAL A 188 -23.90 53.02 20.60
N PHE A 189 -22.92 53.91 20.46
CA PHE A 189 -22.11 54.42 21.56
C PHE A 189 -22.51 55.87 21.84
N LYS A 190 -22.87 56.18 23.08
CA LYS A 190 -23.40 57.48 23.49
C LYS A 190 -22.57 58.08 24.62
N LYS A 191 -22.24 59.37 24.47
CA LYS A 191 -21.75 60.23 25.55
C LYS A 191 -22.49 61.56 25.47
N ASP A 192 -23.24 61.90 26.51
CA ASP A 192 -24.13 63.06 26.54
C ASP A 192 -25.06 63.11 25.31
N GLU A 193 -24.96 64.15 24.47
CA GLU A 193 -25.70 64.28 23.21
C GLU A 193 -24.96 63.71 21.98
N THR A 194 -23.69 63.29 22.14
CA THR A 194 -22.87 62.76 21.05
C THR A 194 -23.12 61.26 20.88
N ILE A 195 -23.37 60.84 19.63
CA ILE A 195 -23.68 59.46 19.27
C ILE A 195 -22.76 59.00 18.14
N ILE A 196 -22.12 57.85 18.30
CA ILE A 196 -21.43 57.12 17.22
C ILE A 196 -22.17 55.81 16.97
N LYS A 197 -22.41 55.50 15.70
CA LYS A 197 -22.93 54.21 15.24
C LYS A 197 -21.80 53.42 14.60
N ALA A 198 -21.66 52.14 14.96
CA ALA A 198 -20.72 51.22 14.33
C ALA A 198 -21.46 50.00 13.79
N ASN A 199 -21.19 49.60 12.55
CA ASN A 199 -21.80 48.41 11.96
C ASN A 199 -21.22 47.16 12.64
N TYR A 200 -22.01 46.09 12.75
CA TYR A 200 -21.54 44.83 13.31
C TYR A 200 -20.31 44.29 12.57
N ASP A 201 -20.27 44.49 11.25
CA ASP A 201 -19.17 44.00 10.41
C ASP A 201 -17.86 44.75 10.68
N ASP A 202 -17.91 46.00 11.16
CA ASP A 202 -16.74 46.82 11.45
C ASP A 202 -15.88 46.28 12.60
N PHE A 203 -16.45 45.43 13.44
CA PHE A 203 -15.76 44.80 14.57
C PHE A 203 -14.99 43.53 14.19
N PHE A 204 -15.17 43.03 12.97
CA PHE A 204 -14.52 41.80 12.53
C PHE A 204 -13.47 42.07 11.47
N VAL A 205 -12.44 41.23 11.48
CA VAL A 205 -11.49 41.14 10.38
C VAL A 205 -11.96 40.04 9.43
N THR A 206 -11.98 40.37 8.14
CA THR A 206 -12.48 39.51 7.07
C THR A 206 -11.37 39.11 6.10
N LEU A 207 -11.49 37.90 5.56
CA LEU A 207 -10.75 37.44 4.40
C LEU A 207 -11.28 38.11 3.12
N LYS A 208 -10.56 37.94 2.00
CA LYS A 208 -10.94 38.53 0.69
C LYS A 208 -12.31 38.05 0.19
N ASP A 209 -12.74 36.86 0.59
CA ASP A 209 -14.04 36.27 0.26
C ASP A 209 -15.19 36.75 1.17
N GLY A 210 -14.90 37.62 2.15
CA GLY A 210 -15.85 38.12 3.14
C GLY A 210 -15.96 37.29 4.42
N THR A 211 -15.25 36.16 4.53
CA THR A 211 -15.28 35.31 5.71
C THR A 211 -14.65 36.02 6.91
N LYS A 212 -15.41 36.18 8.01
CA LYS A 212 -14.94 36.76 9.26
C LYS A 212 -14.12 35.72 10.04
N TYR A 213 -12.91 36.09 10.49
CA TYR A 213 -12.01 35.16 11.18
C TYR A 213 -11.51 35.65 12.54
N ALA A 214 -11.56 36.96 12.81
CA ALA A 214 -11.16 37.51 14.10
C ALA A 214 -12.05 38.69 14.50
N PHE A 215 -12.21 38.90 15.80
CA PHE A 215 -12.82 40.08 16.40
C PHE A 215 -11.72 41.07 16.82
N ASP A 216 -11.82 42.33 16.40
CA ASP A 216 -10.84 43.37 16.74
C ASP A 216 -11.36 44.24 17.89
N ARG A 217 -10.83 43.99 19.10
CA ARG A 217 -11.22 44.73 20.31
C ARG A 217 -10.83 46.21 20.26
N TYR A 218 -9.77 46.57 19.51
CA TYR A 218 -9.38 47.98 19.40
C TYR A 218 -10.38 48.82 18.63
N LYS A 219 -11.25 48.22 17.81
CA LYS A 219 -12.39 48.94 17.19
C LYS A 219 -13.31 49.55 18.24
N ILE A 220 -13.68 48.77 19.26
CA ILE A 220 -14.48 49.27 20.39
C ILE A 220 -13.71 50.33 21.18
N ILE A 221 -12.45 50.07 21.50
CA ILE A 221 -11.60 50.98 22.28
C ILE A 221 -11.44 52.32 21.55
N ASN A 222 -11.24 52.32 20.24
CA ASN A 222 -11.08 53.55 19.44
C ASN A 222 -12.38 54.36 19.36
N ILE A 223 -13.55 53.70 19.24
CA ILE A 223 -14.84 54.39 19.32
C ILE A 223 -15.04 55.06 20.70
N ILE A 224 -14.63 54.40 21.78
CA ILE A 224 -14.71 54.95 23.14
C ILE A 224 -13.72 56.10 23.34
N ASN A 225 -12.50 55.96 22.83
CA ASN A 225 -11.47 56.99 22.90
C ASN A 225 -11.88 58.25 22.13
N SER A 226 -12.44 58.10 20.93
CA SER A 226 -12.92 59.25 20.13
C SER A 226 -14.06 60.00 20.84
N LEU A 227 -15.01 59.31 21.46
CA LEU A 227 -16.04 59.93 22.31
C LEU A 227 -15.45 60.65 23.54
N SER A 228 -14.37 60.12 24.10
CA SER A 228 -13.69 60.69 25.27
C SER A 228 -12.66 61.77 24.90
N GLY A 229 -12.52 62.14 23.62
CA GLY A 229 -11.54 63.12 23.16
C GLY A 229 -10.08 62.66 23.29
N LYS A 230 -9.85 61.35 23.38
CA LYS A 230 -8.53 60.73 23.41
C LYS A 230 -8.08 60.34 22.00
N SER A 231 -6.77 60.25 21.80
CA SER A 231 -6.21 59.74 20.55
C SER A 231 -6.59 58.27 20.33
N GLU A 232 -6.99 57.93 19.11
CA GLU A 232 -7.14 56.55 18.67
C GLU A 232 -5.78 55.85 18.56
N SER A 233 -5.79 54.52 18.65
CA SER A 233 -4.61 53.67 18.58
C SER A 233 -4.64 52.84 17.30
N ASP A 234 -3.52 52.77 16.59
CA ASP A 234 -3.35 51.91 15.40
C ASP A 234 -3.08 50.44 15.76
N LYS A 235 -3.00 50.12 17.06
CA LYS A 235 -2.87 48.73 17.53
C LYS A 235 -4.09 47.90 17.14
N LYS A 236 -3.86 46.60 16.94
CA LYS A 236 -4.89 45.58 16.81
C LYS A 236 -4.85 44.65 18.00
N SER A 237 -6.02 44.15 18.38
CA SER A 237 -6.15 43.12 19.41
C SER A 237 -7.19 42.14 18.91
N LEU A 238 -6.65 41.14 18.23
CA LEU A 238 -7.43 40.17 17.48
C LEU A 238 -7.72 38.98 18.38
N VAL A 239 -9.00 38.66 18.52
CA VAL A 239 -9.46 37.40 19.10
C VAL A 239 -9.96 36.53 17.97
N ALA A 240 -9.28 35.42 17.73
CA ALA A 240 -9.66 34.48 16.68
C ALA A 240 -11.06 33.91 16.94
N LEU A 241 -11.86 33.84 15.88
CA LEU A 241 -13.16 33.19 15.91
C LEU A 241 -12.99 31.67 15.89
N LYS A 242 -14.02 30.95 16.33
CA LYS A 242 -13.99 29.48 16.40
C LYS A 242 -13.62 28.89 15.03
N GLY A 243 -12.59 28.05 15.01
CA GLY A 243 -12.12 27.38 13.79
C GLY A 243 -11.04 28.15 13.03
N PHE A 244 -10.65 29.35 13.49
CA PHE A 244 -9.57 30.14 12.91
C PHE A 244 -8.48 30.50 13.92
N ASP A 245 -7.35 30.95 13.43
CA ASP A 245 -6.37 31.73 14.19
C ASP A 245 -6.50 33.24 13.89
N THR A 246 -5.65 34.06 14.51
CA THR A 246 -5.68 35.53 14.37
C THR A 246 -5.15 36.05 13.04
N ASP A 247 -4.68 35.16 12.17
CA ASP A 247 -4.18 35.49 10.83
C ASP A 247 -5.15 35.03 9.73
N GLY A 248 -6.24 34.36 10.11
CA GLY A 248 -7.27 33.84 9.20
C GLY A 248 -7.02 32.44 8.66
N ASP A 249 -6.06 31.71 9.24
CA ASP A 249 -5.88 30.29 8.92
C ASP A 249 -6.92 29.45 9.66
N THR A 250 -7.48 28.46 8.97
CA THR A 250 -8.29 27.44 9.64
C THR A 250 -7.43 26.64 10.61
N VAL A 251 -7.97 26.27 11.76
CA VAL A 251 -7.27 25.49 12.78
C VAL A 251 -7.90 24.12 13.02
N SER A 252 -7.08 23.17 13.45
CA SER A 252 -7.52 21.88 13.99
C SER A 252 -8.34 22.04 15.28
N LEU A 253 -8.95 20.95 15.75
CA LEU A 253 -9.64 20.91 17.06
C LEU A 253 -8.72 21.29 18.24
N THR A 254 -7.42 21.08 18.08
CA THR A 254 -6.37 21.42 19.05
C THR A 254 -5.82 22.83 18.90
N GLY A 255 -6.33 23.63 17.94
CA GLY A 255 -5.91 25.01 17.71
C GLY A 255 -4.66 25.19 16.84
N TYR A 256 -4.09 24.11 16.32
CA TYR A 256 -2.95 24.19 15.39
C TYR A 256 -3.43 24.64 13.99
N PRO A 257 -2.77 25.63 13.37
CA PRO A 257 -3.17 26.15 12.07
C PRO A 257 -2.79 25.20 10.94
N PHE A 258 -3.64 25.14 9.91
CA PHE A 258 -3.28 24.52 8.65
C PHE A 258 -2.54 25.53 7.76
N VAL A 259 -1.58 25.04 6.97
CA VAL A 259 -0.87 25.89 5.99
C VAL A 259 -1.85 26.43 4.91
N TYR A 260 -2.84 25.61 4.56
CA TYR A 260 -4.01 25.95 3.76
C TYR A 260 -5.21 25.13 4.23
N PRO A 261 -6.46 25.53 3.94
CA PRO A 261 -7.64 24.79 4.37
C PRO A 261 -7.54 23.30 4.02
N ALA A 262 -7.70 22.44 5.03
CA ALA A 262 -7.56 20.99 4.85
C ALA A 262 -8.54 20.47 3.78
N ILE A 263 -8.04 19.66 2.85
CA ILE A 263 -8.87 19.01 1.85
C ILE A 263 -9.49 17.77 2.50
N THR A 264 -10.80 17.81 2.75
CA THR A 264 -11.49 16.82 3.58
C THR A 264 -11.71 15.47 2.91
N SER A 265 -11.61 15.42 1.58
CA SER A 265 -11.83 14.20 0.80
C SER A 265 -10.77 14.05 -0.28
N ARG A 266 -10.11 12.88 -0.32
CA ARG A 266 -9.18 12.55 -1.40
C ARG A 266 -9.82 12.55 -2.79
N TYR A 267 -11.14 12.43 -2.89
CA TYR A 267 -11.87 12.47 -4.17
C TYR A 267 -12.01 13.88 -4.76
N GLU A 268 -11.67 14.91 -3.98
CA GLU A 268 -11.62 16.31 -4.45
C GLU A 268 -10.29 16.65 -5.12
N VAL A 269 -9.27 15.81 -4.95
CA VAL A 269 -7.94 16.02 -5.52
C VAL A 269 -7.94 15.57 -6.97
N GLU A 270 -7.41 16.42 -7.84
CA GLU A 270 -7.16 16.12 -9.25
C GLU A 270 -5.73 15.63 -9.45
N TYR A 271 -4.74 16.40 -8.96
CA TYR A 271 -3.35 15.95 -8.91
C TYR A 271 -2.59 16.51 -7.71
N ILE A 272 -1.50 15.83 -7.36
CA ILE A 272 -0.46 16.30 -6.44
C ILE A 272 0.87 16.20 -7.19
N ARG A 273 1.59 17.32 -7.33
CA ARG A 273 2.94 17.36 -7.88
C ARG A 273 3.93 17.76 -6.80
N VAL A 274 5.03 17.02 -6.71
CA VAL A 274 6.08 17.26 -5.74
C VAL A 274 7.41 17.38 -6.46
N LYS A 275 8.12 18.49 -6.23
CA LYS A 275 9.51 18.69 -6.65
C LYS A 275 10.38 18.71 -5.41
N ASN A 276 11.38 17.85 -5.34
CA ASN A 276 12.33 17.78 -4.23
C ASN A 276 13.75 17.46 -4.74
N LYS A 277 14.70 17.24 -3.84
CA LYS A 277 16.10 16.92 -4.20
C LYS A 277 16.27 15.63 -5.04
N ASN A 278 15.30 14.72 -4.99
CA ASN A 278 15.33 13.43 -5.70
C ASN A 278 14.68 13.50 -7.08
N GLY A 279 14.10 14.65 -7.45
CA GLY A 279 13.44 14.86 -8.73
C GLY A 279 12.04 15.46 -8.58
N THR A 280 11.26 15.35 -9.65
CA THR A 280 9.87 15.78 -9.69
C THR A 280 9.00 14.58 -9.99
N PHE A 281 7.90 14.43 -9.27
CA PHE A 281 6.89 13.42 -9.59
C PHE A 281 5.49 14.00 -9.41
N ALA A 282 4.53 13.43 -10.11
CA ALA A 282 3.13 13.77 -9.97
C ALA A 282 2.27 12.52 -9.81
N VAL A 283 1.22 12.66 -9.02
CA VAL A 283 0.19 11.66 -8.84
C VAL A 283 -1.12 12.26 -9.32
N ILE A 284 -1.78 11.57 -10.23
CA ILE A 284 -3.06 11.95 -10.80
C ILE A 284 -4.16 11.00 -10.32
N GLN A 285 -5.38 11.52 -10.18
CA GLN A 285 -6.56 10.72 -9.90
C GLN A 285 -7.32 10.41 -11.18
N ASP A 286 -7.63 9.14 -11.41
CA ASP A 286 -8.53 8.73 -12.48
C ASP A 286 -9.97 9.15 -12.18
N ILE A 287 -10.63 9.76 -13.18
CA ILE A 287 -11.94 10.39 -13.04
C ILE A 287 -13.03 9.34 -12.80
N GLU A 288 -12.91 8.15 -13.42
CA GLU A 288 -13.94 7.12 -13.38
C GLU A 288 -13.85 6.24 -12.12
N SER A 289 -12.63 5.77 -11.79
CA SER A 289 -12.39 4.86 -10.68
C SER A 289 -12.11 5.56 -9.35
N GLY A 290 -11.65 6.82 -9.37
CA GLY A 290 -11.15 7.53 -8.19
C GLY A 290 -9.83 6.99 -7.65
N ASN A 291 -9.18 6.07 -8.37
CA ASN A 291 -7.86 5.55 -8.04
C ASN A 291 -6.78 6.56 -8.39
N PHE A 292 -5.68 6.52 -7.66
CA PHE A 292 -4.52 7.35 -7.91
C PHE A 292 -3.43 6.56 -8.62
N TYR A 293 -2.72 7.22 -9.52
CA TYR A 293 -1.60 6.67 -10.27
C TYR A 293 -0.48 7.70 -10.36
N PHE A 294 0.77 7.23 -10.45
CA PHE A 294 1.90 8.11 -10.76
C PHE A 294 1.86 8.46 -12.25
N GLU A 295 1.90 9.75 -12.59
CA GLU A 295 1.72 10.29 -13.95
C GLU A 295 2.61 9.57 -14.98
N ASP A 296 3.85 9.27 -14.59
CA ASP A 296 4.85 8.67 -15.45
C ASP A 296 4.97 7.13 -15.28
N ALA A 297 4.13 6.51 -14.43
CA ALA A 297 4.19 5.08 -14.08
C ALA A 297 2.78 4.47 -13.92
N LEU A 298 1.91 4.70 -14.91
CA LEU A 298 0.46 4.47 -14.80
C LEU A 298 0.08 2.98 -14.70
N THR A 299 0.94 2.08 -15.17
CA THR A 299 0.74 0.63 -15.10
C THR A 299 1.39 -0.02 -13.87
N MET A 300 2.17 0.74 -13.10
CA MET A 300 2.92 0.21 -11.97
C MET A 300 2.08 0.23 -10.69
N ALA A 301 2.27 -0.79 -9.86
CA ALA A 301 1.77 -0.76 -8.49
C ALA A 301 2.60 0.21 -7.65
N TYR A 302 2.09 0.56 -6.47
CA TYR A 302 2.83 1.34 -5.48
C TYR A 302 2.54 0.84 -4.07
N ASP A 303 3.47 1.11 -3.16
CA ASP A 303 3.36 0.86 -1.74
C ASP A 303 2.19 1.70 -1.16
N PRO A 304 1.09 1.05 -0.74
CA PRO A 304 -0.10 1.76 -0.29
C PRO A 304 0.12 2.51 1.03
N GLU A 305 1.07 2.09 1.87
CA GLU A 305 1.36 2.74 3.14
C GLU A 305 2.13 4.04 2.90
N LYS A 306 3.22 3.98 2.13
CA LYS A 306 4.01 5.17 1.76
C LYS A 306 3.16 6.16 0.98
N PHE A 307 2.37 5.66 0.02
CA PHE A 307 1.45 6.49 -0.74
C PHE A 307 0.43 7.21 0.15
N SER A 308 -0.16 6.51 1.12
CA SER A 308 -1.11 7.12 2.06
C SER A 308 -0.46 8.20 2.92
N LYS A 309 0.78 8.00 3.38
CA LYS A 309 1.54 9.02 4.13
C LYS A 309 1.83 10.26 3.28
N MET A 310 2.24 10.09 2.03
CA MET A 310 2.43 11.19 1.09
C MET A 310 1.12 11.95 0.83
N LEU A 311 0.05 11.23 0.51
CA LEU A 311 -1.27 11.82 0.24
C LEU A 311 -1.75 12.63 1.44
N MET A 312 -1.71 12.06 2.66
CA MET A 312 -2.14 12.75 3.88
C MET A 312 -1.27 13.97 4.21
N SER A 313 0.05 13.87 4.05
CA SER A 313 0.97 14.99 4.26
C SER A 313 0.74 16.13 3.28
N GLY A 314 0.26 15.82 2.07
CA GLY A 314 -0.27 16.79 1.13
C GLY A 314 -1.61 17.35 1.61
N ILE A 315 -2.69 16.57 1.51
CA ILE A 315 -4.06 17.09 1.63
C ILE A 315 -4.43 17.64 3.03
N TYR A 316 -3.68 17.24 4.07
CA TYR A 316 -3.91 17.62 5.47
C TYR A 316 -2.63 18.22 6.08
N MET A 317 -2.15 19.33 5.52
CA MET A 317 -0.89 19.93 5.96
C MET A 317 -1.05 20.77 7.24
N LEU A 318 -1.04 20.08 8.37
CA LEU A 318 -1.13 20.69 9.70
C LEU A 318 0.23 21.22 10.17
N SER A 319 0.26 22.47 10.63
CA SER A 319 1.45 23.09 11.21
C SER A 319 1.53 22.84 12.72
N LYS A 320 2.75 22.72 13.25
CA LYS A 320 3.03 22.74 14.70
C LYS A 320 3.00 24.16 15.29
N GLY A 321 2.97 25.18 14.43
CA GLY A 321 2.92 26.60 14.81
C GLY A 321 3.46 27.52 13.73
N LYS A 322 3.57 28.81 14.04
CA LYS A 322 4.18 29.82 13.17
C LYS A 322 5.41 30.40 13.83
N VAL A 323 6.38 30.84 13.04
CA VAL A 323 7.51 31.61 13.54
C VAL A 323 7.03 33.02 13.85
N GLU A 324 7.16 33.45 15.10
CA GLU A 324 6.87 34.82 15.51
C GLU A 324 7.95 35.77 14.96
N ASN A 325 7.54 36.83 14.27
CA ASN A 325 8.42 37.85 13.70
C ASN A 325 9.58 37.26 12.86
N PRO A 326 9.27 36.60 11.73
CA PRO A 326 10.30 36.01 10.88
C PRO A 326 11.27 37.09 10.37
N VAL A 327 12.56 36.75 10.31
CA VAL A 327 13.63 37.59 9.74
C VAL A 327 13.54 37.60 8.20
N SER A 328 14.54 37.11 7.48
CA SER A 328 14.48 36.93 6.03
C SER A 328 13.99 35.52 5.68
N LEU A 329 13.19 35.39 4.62
CA LEU A 329 12.75 34.09 4.09
C LEU A 329 13.94 33.19 3.68
N SER A 330 15.06 33.79 3.30
CA SER A 330 16.29 33.07 2.92
C SER A 330 16.88 32.25 4.06
N GLU A 331 16.75 32.69 5.32
CA GLU A 331 17.24 31.95 6.50
C GLU A 331 16.50 30.62 6.67
N TYR A 332 15.26 30.57 6.18
CA TYR A 332 14.40 29.40 6.23
C TYR A 332 14.40 28.59 4.94
N GLY A 333 15.11 29.01 3.89
CA GLY A 333 15.05 28.38 2.56
C GLY A 333 13.69 28.55 1.87
N LEU A 334 13.03 29.70 2.08
CA LEU A 334 11.68 30.00 1.59
C LEU A 334 11.62 31.20 0.65
N ASP A 335 12.78 31.73 0.23
CA ASP A 335 12.92 32.91 -0.62
C ASP A 335 12.78 32.62 -2.11
N SER A 336 13.03 31.38 -2.54
CA SER A 336 12.84 30.95 -3.93
C SER A 336 12.54 29.46 -4.04
N ASP A 337 11.95 29.07 -5.17
CA ASP A 337 11.73 27.68 -5.56
C ASP A 337 13.06 26.88 -5.72
N GLU A 338 14.18 27.56 -5.96
CA GLU A 338 15.49 26.95 -6.13
C GLU A 338 16.16 26.60 -4.79
N ASN A 339 15.91 27.42 -3.77
CA ASN A 339 16.42 27.19 -2.42
C ASN A 339 15.52 26.27 -1.58
N ALA A 340 14.34 25.95 -2.08
CA ALA A 340 13.38 25.09 -1.40
C ALA A 340 13.88 23.65 -1.29
N THR A 341 13.65 23.02 -0.13
CA THR A 341 13.85 21.58 0.06
C THR A 341 12.83 20.77 -0.74
N ALA A 342 11.59 21.26 -0.80
CA ALA A 342 10.56 20.72 -1.69
C ALA A 342 9.50 21.77 -2.04
N ILE A 343 8.81 21.54 -3.15
CA ILE A 343 7.64 22.30 -3.58
C ILE A 343 6.50 21.29 -3.78
N VAL A 344 5.36 21.57 -3.17
CA VAL A 344 4.16 20.75 -3.27
C VAL A 344 3.07 21.57 -3.92
N GLU A 345 2.54 21.06 -5.02
CA GLU A 345 1.44 21.65 -5.77
C GLU A 345 0.25 20.68 -5.73
N ILE A 346 -0.93 21.19 -5.39
CA ILE A 346 -2.16 20.41 -5.37
C ILE A 346 -3.21 21.17 -6.17
N LEU A 347 -3.80 20.51 -7.16
CA LEU A 347 -5.00 20.98 -7.84
C LEU A 347 -6.19 20.16 -7.38
N LYS A 348 -7.27 20.86 -7.01
CA LYS A 348 -8.57 20.27 -6.75
C LYS A 348 -9.43 20.30 -8.01
N LYS A 349 -10.41 19.41 -8.07
CA LYS A 349 -11.40 19.33 -9.17
C LYS A 349 -12.30 20.57 -9.31
N ASP A 350 -12.34 21.43 -8.29
CA ASP A 350 -13.02 22.73 -8.33
C ASP A 350 -12.12 23.87 -8.83
N GLU A 351 -10.98 23.51 -9.45
CA GLU A 351 -9.94 24.41 -9.95
C GLU A 351 -9.18 25.18 -8.85
N THR A 352 -9.41 24.89 -7.57
CA THR A 352 -8.63 25.48 -6.47
C THR A 352 -7.21 24.93 -6.50
N PHE A 353 -6.24 25.84 -6.52
CA PHE A 353 -4.81 25.53 -6.55
C PHE A 353 -4.13 25.89 -5.22
N HIS A 354 -3.33 24.96 -4.70
CA HIS A 354 -2.49 25.16 -3.53
C HIS A 354 -1.03 24.92 -3.88
N LYS A 355 -0.15 25.86 -3.53
CA LYS A 355 1.30 25.70 -3.60
C LYS A 355 1.94 25.95 -2.23
N VAL A 356 2.73 25.00 -1.78
CA VAL A 356 3.53 25.11 -0.55
C VAL A 356 5.00 24.97 -0.89
N ILE A 357 5.79 25.93 -0.41
CA ILE A 357 7.25 25.91 -0.45
C ILE A 357 7.72 25.36 0.89
N ILE A 358 8.47 24.26 0.87
CA ILE A 358 9.07 23.63 2.05
C ILE A 358 10.55 23.98 2.05
N GLY A 359 10.99 24.65 3.10
CA GLY A 359 12.35 25.13 3.28
C GLY A 359 13.19 24.22 4.16
N ASN A 360 14.15 24.81 4.85
CA ASN A 360 15.14 24.13 5.67
C ASN A 360 14.50 23.32 6.81
N LYS A 361 15.19 22.23 7.19
CA LYS A 361 14.88 21.49 8.41
C LYS A 361 15.15 22.37 9.64
N THR A 362 14.29 22.29 10.65
CA THR A 362 14.49 23.03 11.90
C THR A 362 15.77 22.58 12.61
N LEU A 363 16.36 23.47 13.42
CA LEU A 363 17.62 23.19 14.13
C LEU A 363 17.52 21.98 15.08
N ASP A 364 16.34 21.73 15.64
CA ASP A 364 16.07 20.58 16.51
C ASP A 364 15.78 19.28 15.75
N GLY A 365 15.69 19.36 14.41
CA GLY A 365 15.41 18.24 13.52
C GLY A 365 13.97 17.71 13.55
N LYS A 366 13.05 18.37 14.27
CA LYS A 366 11.68 17.87 14.49
C LYS A 366 10.65 18.37 13.48
N GLY A 367 11.06 19.20 12.52
CA GLY A 367 10.17 19.73 11.50
C GLY A 367 10.91 20.44 10.38
N TYR A 368 10.12 21.05 9.51
CA TYR A 368 10.58 21.85 8.38
C TYR A 368 9.85 23.19 8.37
N TYR A 369 10.53 24.24 7.93
CA TYR A 369 9.88 25.51 7.65
C TYR A 369 9.04 25.40 6.37
N ALA A 370 7.87 26.03 6.33
CA ALA A 370 7.00 26.01 5.16
C ALA A 370 6.33 27.37 4.94
N LYS A 371 6.00 27.69 3.69
CA LYS A 371 5.28 28.91 3.29
C LYS A 371 4.19 28.55 2.27
N TYR A 372 2.97 29.01 2.52
CA TYR A 372 1.93 29.02 1.51
C TYR A 372 2.18 30.17 0.53
N PHE A 373 2.13 29.94 -0.77
CA PHE A 373 2.63 30.89 -1.77
C PHE A 373 1.99 32.30 -1.68
N GLU A 374 0.71 32.40 -1.32
CA GLU A 374 -0.02 33.68 -1.20
C GLU A 374 0.12 34.38 0.16
N LYS A 375 0.78 33.74 1.13
CA LYS A 375 0.91 34.25 2.50
C LYS A 375 2.38 34.45 2.86
N ASP A 376 2.65 35.44 3.69
CA ASP A 376 4.01 35.74 4.17
C ASP A 376 4.32 35.09 5.53
N PHE A 377 3.46 34.20 6.00
CA PHE A 377 3.69 33.43 7.22
C PHE A 377 4.69 32.31 7.00
N VAL A 378 5.56 32.11 8.00
CA VAL A 378 6.48 30.97 8.08
C VAL A 378 5.92 29.96 9.07
N TYR A 379 5.47 28.82 8.54
CA TYR A 379 4.93 27.69 9.30
C TYR A 379 6.03 26.70 9.68
N ILE A 380 5.78 25.87 10.69
CA ILE A 380 6.65 24.74 11.06
C ILE A 380 5.85 23.46 10.90
N ILE A 381 6.12 22.66 9.86
CA ILE A 381 5.43 21.39 9.60
C ILE A 381 6.22 20.20 10.17
N SER A 382 5.54 19.07 10.37
CA SER A 382 6.15 17.86 10.93
C SER A 382 7.24 17.28 10.02
N ASN A 383 8.23 16.59 10.62
CA ASN A 383 9.24 15.84 9.87
C ASN A 383 8.69 14.54 9.27
N GLU A 384 7.44 14.17 9.55
CA GLU A 384 6.76 13.01 8.92
C GLU A 384 6.73 13.09 7.39
N ILE A 385 6.85 14.29 6.82
CA ILE A 385 6.98 14.50 5.37
C ILE A 385 8.19 13.80 4.76
N GLU A 386 9.21 13.44 5.56
CA GLU A 386 10.38 12.66 5.13
C GLU A 386 9.99 11.26 4.61
N ASN A 387 8.89 10.69 5.12
CA ASN A 387 8.37 9.38 4.73
C ASN A 387 7.26 9.48 3.67
N GLY A 388 7.17 10.62 2.98
CA GLY A 388 6.16 10.90 1.97
C GLY A 388 6.68 11.91 0.96
N LEU A 389 6.37 13.19 1.15
CA LEU A 389 6.68 14.27 0.19
C LEU A 389 8.18 14.43 -0.14
N LEU A 390 9.10 14.00 0.73
CA LEU A 390 10.54 14.09 0.45
C LEU A 390 11.15 12.80 -0.14
N LEU A 391 10.35 11.78 -0.41
CA LEU A 391 10.78 10.55 -1.10
C LEU A 391 10.93 10.78 -2.62
N SER A 392 11.63 9.87 -3.29
CA SER A 392 11.61 9.74 -4.76
C SER A 392 10.33 9.05 -5.22
N ALA A 393 9.90 9.24 -6.47
CA ALA A 393 8.83 8.45 -7.08
C ALA A 393 9.10 6.94 -6.92
N MET A 394 10.36 6.55 -7.17
CA MET A 394 10.82 5.16 -7.12
C MET A 394 10.65 4.51 -5.74
N ASP A 395 10.66 5.29 -4.65
CA ASP A 395 10.47 4.75 -3.30
C ASP A 395 9.02 4.29 -3.06
N PHE A 396 8.07 4.79 -3.86
CA PHE A 396 6.68 4.39 -3.83
C PHE A 396 6.39 3.22 -4.77
N LEU A 397 7.06 3.15 -5.92
CA LEU A 397 6.71 2.18 -6.95
C LEU A 397 7.03 0.75 -6.51
N GLN A 398 6.10 -0.14 -6.77
CA GLN A 398 6.23 -1.59 -6.61
C GLN A 398 6.04 -2.23 -7.97
N THR A 399 6.85 -3.24 -8.28
CA THR A 399 6.72 -3.95 -9.54
C THR A 399 7.00 -5.43 -9.35
N SER A 400 6.35 -6.22 -10.20
CA SER A 400 6.70 -7.61 -10.43
C SER A 400 7.32 -7.67 -11.81
N LEU A 401 8.57 -8.13 -11.90
CA LEU A 401 9.23 -8.37 -13.19
C LEU A 401 8.53 -9.48 -13.98
N VAL A 402 7.72 -10.30 -13.33
CA VAL A 402 7.08 -11.46 -13.95
C VAL A 402 5.58 -11.46 -13.69
N HIS A 403 4.82 -12.16 -14.52
CA HIS A 403 3.46 -12.52 -14.14
C HIS A 403 3.54 -13.58 -13.03
N THR A 404 3.29 -13.16 -11.78
CA THR A 404 3.48 -14.00 -10.59
C THR A 404 2.59 -15.24 -10.65
N VAL A 405 3.22 -16.42 -10.60
CA VAL A 405 2.52 -17.70 -10.46
C VAL A 405 2.30 -17.97 -8.98
N SER A 406 1.06 -17.80 -8.51
CA SER A 406 0.73 -17.77 -7.08
C SER A 406 0.29 -19.12 -6.49
N THR A 407 0.18 -20.17 -7.31
CA THR A 407 -0.24 -21.51 -6.88
C THR A 407 0.84 -22.55 -7.14
N VAL A 408 0.93 -23.55 -6.26
CA VAL A 408 1.86 -24.69 -6.43
C VAL A 408 1.56 -25.46 -7.70
N GLU A 409 0.28 -25.69 -8.00
CA GLU A 409 -0.16 -26.31 -9.26
C GLU A 409 0.27 -25.49 -10.48
N GLY A 410 0.22 -24.15 -10.37
CA GLY A 410 0.67 -23.28 -11.44
C GLY A 410 2.17 -23.38 -11.69
N ILE A 411 2.98 -23.50 -10.64
CA ILE A 411 4.44 -23.69 -10.76
C ILE A 411 4.75 -24.97 -11.54
N TYR A 412 4.02 -26.05 -11.29
CA TYR A 412 4.17 -27.31 -12.02
C TYR A 412 3.55 -27.30 -13.43
N SER A 413 2.92 -26.20 -13.83
CA SER A 413 2.43 -25.96 -15.20
C SER A 413 3.33 -25.01 -15.99
N VAL A 414 4.47 -24.59 -15.43
CA VAL A 414 5.46 -23.76 -16.11
C VAL A 414 6.24 -24.61 -17.11
N ASP A 415 6.32 -24.15 -18.36
CA ASP A 415 6.86 -24.87 -19.51
C ASP A 415 7.74 -23.96 -20.39
N ASP A 416 8.43 -24.53 -21.38
CA ASP A 416 9.28 -23.83 -22.35
C ASP A 416 10.26 -22.86 -21.66
N ILE A 417 11.03 -23.42 -20.74
CA ILE A 417 11.93 -22.69 -19.85
C ILE A 417 13.29 -22.57 -20.53
N HIS A 418 13.77 -21.34 -20.68
CA HIS A 418 15.10 -21.03 -21.18
C HIS A 418 15.89 -20.23 -20.16
N VAL A 419 17.14 -20.64 -19.91
CA VAL A 419 18.15 -19.84 -19.20
C VAL A 419 19.33 -19.67 -20.13
N LYS A 420 19.46 -18.46 -20.69
CA LYS A 420 20.53 -18.11 -21.63
C LYS A 420 21.61 -17.33 -20.92
N PHE A 421 22.83 -17.86 -20.99
CA PHE A 421 24.05 -17.24 -20.52
C PHE A 421 24.68 -16.48 -21.70
N LEU A 422 24.23 -15.23 -21.89
CA LEU A 422 24.47 -14.48 -23.11
C LEU A 422 25.95 -14.14 -23.34
N GLY A 423 26.72 -13.94 -22.25
CA GLY A 423 28.17 -13.73 -22.32
C GLY A 423 28.97 -15.00 -22.71
N GLU A 424 28.42 -16.18 -22.43
CA GLU A 424 29.07 -17.48 -22.70
C GLU A 424 28.52 -18.18 -23.95
N ASN A 425 27.46 -17.62 -24.53
CA ASN A 425 26.70 -18.23 -25.62
C ASN A 425 26.28 -19.68 -25.31
N LYS A 426 25.85 -19.92 -24.05
CA LYS A 426 25.26 -21.17 -23.58
C LYS A 426 23.78 -20.99 -23.29
N GLU A 427 23.02 -22.07 -23.42
CA GLU A 427 21.58 -22.07 -23.16
C GLU A 427 21.14 -23.39 -22.54
N LEU A 428 20.48 -23.28 -21.39
CA LEU A 428 19.67 -24.34 -20.81
C LEU A 428 18.25 -24.22 -21.37
N HIS A 429 17.76 -25.27 -22.04
CA HIS A 429 16.37 -25.37 -22.48
C HIS A 429 15.70 -26.57 -21.81
N VAL A 430 14.58 -26.31 -21.15
CA VAL A 430 13.84 -27.28 -20.36
C VAL A 430 12.35 -27.18 -20.69
N GLU A 431 11.72 -28.32 -20.93
CA GLU A 431 10.27 -28.42 -21.18
C GLU A 431 9.61 -29.31 -20.14
N LEU A 432 8.30 -29.18 -19.96
CA LEU A 432 7.50 -30.17 -19.22
C LEU A 432 7.54 -31.51 -19.95
N MET A 433 7.56 -32.59 -19.18
CA MET A 433 7.40 -33.94 -19.74
C MET A 433 5.94 -34.20 -20.11
N ASP A 434 5.73 -34.70 -21.33
CA ASP A 434 4.41 -35.17 -21.75
C ASP A 434 4.13 -36.58 -21.18
N ASP A 435 2.85 -36.92 -21.00
CA ASP A 435 2.42 -38.24 -20.49
C ASP A 435 2.95 -39.42 -21.34
N ASP A 436 3.21 -39.21 -22.64
CA ASP A 436 3.76 -40.21 -23.55
C ASP A 436 5.29 -40.39 -23.43
N ASP A 437 5.99 -39.41 -22.87
CA ASP A 437 7.44 -39.47 -22.59
C ASP A 437 7.73 -40.16 -21.24
N ASP A 438 6.72 -40.33 -20.39
CA ASP A 438 6.79 -41.10 -19.15
C ASP A 438 6.66 -42.60 -19.45
N ASP A 439 7.79 -43.25 -19.72
CA ASP A 439 7.86 -44.70 -19.91
C ASP A 439 7.73 -45.50 -18.59
N GLY A 440 7.37 -44.85 -17.48
CA GLY A 440 7.28 -45.44 -16.15
C GLY A 440 8.63 -45.76 -15.52
N SER A 441 9.76 -45.44 -16.18
CA SER A 441 11.11 -45.68 -15.66
C SER A 441 11.70 -44.47 -14.92
N GLN A 442 11.06 -43.28 -14.98
CA GLN A 442 11.60 -42.02 -14.47
C GLN A 442 10.62 -41.25 -13.57
N ILE A 443 10.54 -41.64 -12.29
CA ILE A 443 9.45 -41.22 -11.38
C ILE A 443 9.60 -39.80 -10.75
N PHE A 444 10.68 -39.05 -10.98
CA PHE A 444 10.98 -37.90 -10.09
C PHE A 444 11.24 -36.53 -10.75
N SER A 445 11.05 -36.40 -12.07
CA SER A 445 11.19 -35.11 -12.74
C SER A 445 9.97 -34.85 -13.62
N ILE A 446 9.30 -33.73 -13.42
CA ILE A 446 8.20 -33.24 -14.28
C ILE A 446 8.71 -32.43 -15.48
N TRP A 447 10.01 -32.14 -15.50
CA TRP A 447 10.70 -31.37 -16.55
C TRP A 447 11.82 -32.20 -17.19
N LYS A 448 12.09 -31.97 -18.48
CA LYS A 448 13.15 -32.59 -19.28
C LYS A 448 14.10 -31.54 -19.84
N ILE A 449 15.41 -31.78 -19.74
CA ILE A 449 16.45 -30.93 -20.34
C ILE A 449 16.64 -31.32 -21.81
N LEU A 450 16.48 -30.36 -22.72
CA LEU A 450 16.69 -30.51 -24.16
C LEU A 450 17.97 -29.84 -24.67
N SER A 451 18.52 -28.88 -23.93
CA SER A 451 19.78 -28.21 -24.24
C SER A 451 20.48 -27.77 -22.94
N PRO A 452 21.82 -27.73 -22.91
CA PRO A 452 22.71 -28.13 -23.99
C PRO A 452 22.90 -29.65 -24.04
N GLU A 453 23.34 -30.17 -25.20
CA GLU A 453 23.51 -31.61 -25.45
C GLU A 453 24.47 -32.26 -24.43
N GLU A 454 25.43 -31.49 -23.89
CA GLU A 454 26.30 -31.95 -22.79
C GLU A 454 25.55 -32.43 -21.56
N LEU A 455 24.36 -31.88 -21.29
CA LEU A 455 23.52 -32.26 -20.16
C LEU A 455 22.66 -33.50 -20.44
N ILE A 456 22.57 -33.95 -21.69
CA ILE A 456 21.80 -35.11 -22.12
C ILE A 456 22.68 -36.36 -22.03
N PRO A 457 22.32 -37.36 -21.19
CA PRO A 457 23.07 -38.61 -21.13
C PRO A 457 23.10 -39.32 -22.48
N ILE A 458 24.25 -39.89 -22.82
CA ILE A 458 24.45 -40.65 -24.06
C ILE A 458 23.39 -41.74 -24.21
N GLY A 459 22.72 -41.76 -25.36
CA GLY A 459 21.67 -42.73 -25.67
C GLY A 459 20.28 -42.39 -25.12
N ARG A 460 20.11 -41.20 -24.50
CA ARG A 460 18.79 -40.70 -24.07
C ARG A 460 18.32 -39.55 -24.98
N PRO A 461 16.99 -39.37 -25.13
CA PRO A 461 16.44 -38.24 -25.87
C PRO A 461 16.51 -36.92 -25.08
N PHE A 462 16.63 -36.96 -23.76
CA PHE A 462 16.68 -35.78 -22.89
C PHE A 462 17.46 -36.03 -21.59
N GLY A 463 17.89 -34.94 -20.94
CA GLY A 463 18.47 -34.92 -19.60
C GLY A 463 17.41 -34.68 -18.51
N ASN A 464 17.76 -34.89 -17.24
CA ASN A 464 16.85 -34.66 -16.12
C ASN A 464 17.40 -33.55 -15.23
N PRO A 465 16.65 -32.46 -15.00
CA PRO A 465 17.08 -31.43 -14.08
C PRO A 465 17.16 -31.97 -12.65
N ASN A 466 17.91 -31.25 -11.81
CA ASN A 466 17.90 -31.49 -10.37
C ASN A 466 16.53 -31.13 -9.80
N SER A 467 15.70 -32.13 -9.50
CA SER A 467 14.32 -31.89 -9.09
C SER A 467 14.18 -30.92 -7.91
N SER A 468 15.10 -30.93 -6.93
CA SER A 468 15.05 -29.98 -5.81
C SER A 468 15.50 -28.57 -6.24
N ALA A 469 16.72 -28.46 -6.80
CA ALA A 469 17.27 -27.15 -7.17
C ALA A 469 16.47 -26.47 -8.30
N PHE A 470 16.01 -27.25 -9.28
CA PHE A 470 15.20 -26.75 -10.39
C PHE A 470 13.80 -26.33 -9.93
N THR A 471 13.16 -27.05 -9.01
CA THR A 471 11.88 -26.60 -8.43
C THR A 471 12.06 -25.28 -7.68
N GLU A 472 13.13 -25.15 -6.88
CA GLU A 472 13.45 -23.89 -6.18
C GLU A 472 13.71 -22.74 -7.16
N PHE A 473 14.47 -23.01 -8.23
CA PHE A 473 14.70 -22.07 -9.31
C PHE A 473 13.39 -21.61 -9.95
N ILE A 474 12.51 -22.52 -10.38
CA ILE A 474 11.24 -22.15 -11.04
C ILE A 474 10.35 -21.37 -10.08
N GLN A 475 10.27 -21.76 -8.81
CA GLN A 475 9.53 -21.00 -7.80
C GLN A 475 10.06 -19.57 -7.68
N SER A 476 11.38 -19.42 -7.57
CA SER A 476 12.03 -18.11 -7.47
C SER A 476 11.86 -17.27 -8.75
N ALA A 477 12.10 -17.85 -9.93
CA ALA A 477 11.97 -17.16 -11.22
C ALA A 477 10.52 -16.77 -11.55
N ALA A 478 9.55 -17.64 -11.23
CA ALA A 478 8.12 -17.38 -11.50
C ALA A 478 7.45 -16.46 -10.47
N THR A 479 8.13 -16.17 -9.36
CA THR A 479 7.68 -15.24 -8.31
C THR A 479 8.70 -14.14 -8.02
N LEU A 480 9.55 -13.83 -9.02
CA LEU A 480 10.77 -13.04 -8.90
C LEU A 480 10.61 -11.82 -7.98
N ALA A 481 11.25 -11.90 -6.81
CA ALA A 481 11.23 -10.86 -5.80
C ALA A 481 12.30 -9.80 -6.13
N THR A 482 11.87 -8.55 -6.25
CA THR A 482 12.75 -7.39 -6.48
C THR A 482 12.91 -6.56 -5.22
N GLU A 483 14.03 -5.84 -5.09
CA GLU A 483 14.27 -4.98 -3.91
C GLU A 483 13.78 -3.56 -4.12
N GLN A 484 14.25 -2.91 -5.18
CA GLN A 484 14.03 -1.49 -5.42
C GLN A 484 13.95 -1.18 -6.91
N VAL A 485 12.98 -0.35 -7.29
CA VAL A 485 12.92 0.30 -8.61
C VAL A 485 14.01 1.37 -8.68
N VAL A 486 14.88 1.31 -9.68
CA VAL A 486 15.97 2.28 -9.88
C VAL A 486 15.78 3.14 -11.13
N GLU A 487 14.93 2.70 -12.04
CA GLU A 487 14.53 3.45 -13.21
C GLU A 487 13.10 3.05 -13.54
N TYR A 488 12.33 3.99 -14.06
CA TYR A 488 11.03 3.71 -14.63
C TYR A 488 10.83 4.62 -15.83
N LYS A 489 10.12 4.12 -16.85
CA LYS A 489 9.92 4.89 -18.06
C LYS A 489 8.53 5.52 -18.04
N MET A 490 8.47 6.80 -18.44
CA MET A 490 7.25 7.46 -18.84
C MET A 490 6.44 6.53 -19.74
N THR A 491 5.29 6.09 -19.22
CA THR A 491 4.23 5.64 -20.09
C THR A 491 3.71 6.94 -20.71
N GLU A 492 4.05 7.26 -21.96
CA GLU A 492 3.29 8.30 -22.68
C GLU A 492 1.85 7.79 -22.75
N ILE A 493 1.02 8.24 -21.81
CA ILE A 493 -0.41 8.15 -21.92
C ILE A 493 -0.86 9.47 -22.54
N PRO A 494 -1.43 9.46 -23.75
CA PRO A 494 -2.38 10.48 -24.11
C PRO A 494 -3.52 10.41 -23.09
N VAL A 495 -3.60 11.46 -22.29
CA VAL A 495 -4.51 11.62 -21.15
C VAL A 495 -5.98 11.56 -21.59
N SER A 496 -6.72 10.67 -20.93
CA SER A 496 -8.13 10.77 -20.51
C SER A 496 -9.29 10.73 -21.52
N GLY A 497 -10.35 10.07 -21.04
CA GLY A 497 -11.71 10.61 -21.12
C GLY A 497 -12.62 9.89 -22.11
N ASN A 498 -13.24 8.80 -21.67
CA ASN A 498 -14.10 7.94 -22.48
C ASN A 498 -13.41 7.39 -23.75
N VAL A 499 -13.79 6.18 -24.13
CA VAL A 499 -13.96 5.94 -25.57
C VAL A 499 -14.95 7.01 -26.06
N ILE A 500 -14.41 8.07 -26.67
CA ILE A 500 -15.09 8.79 -27.73
C ILE A 500 -15.60 7.70 -28.67
N ALA A 501 -16.92 7.62 -28.84
CA ALA A 501 -17.50 6.88 -29.93
C ALA A 501 -16.76 7.24 -31.23
N GLY A 502 -15.94 6.32 -31.76
CA GLY A 502 -15.33 6.51 -33.09
C GLY A 502 -13.85 6.17 -33.30
N ILE A 503 -13.10 5.60 -32.35
CA ILE A 503 -11.75 5.09 -32.67
C ILE A 503 -11.87 3.67 -33.26
N SER A 504 -11.33 3.46 -34.46
CA SER A 504 -11.38 2.16 -35.15
C SER A 504 -10.36 1.15 -34.58
N GLU A 505 -10.67 -0.15 -34.66
CA GLU A 505 -9.75 -1.23 -34.25
C GLU A 505 -8.36 -1.13 -34.91
N GLU A 506 -8.27 -0.62 -36.14
CA GLU A 506 -6.99 -0.39 -36.83
C GLU A 506 -6.10 0.67 -36.16
N ALA A 507 -6.70 1.72 -35.56
CA ALA A 507 -5.93 2.74 -34.85
C ALA A 507 -5.37 2.20 -33.52
N LEU A 508 -6.11 1.30 -32.87
CA LEU A 508 -5.68 0.58 -31.68
C LEU A 508 -4.56 -0.42 -31.99
N GLU A 509 -4.65 -1.16 -33.10
CA GLU A 509 -3.57 -2.06 -33.56
C GLU A 509 -2.31 -1.31 -33.99
N LYS A 510 -2.45 -0.14 -34.62
CA LYS A 510 -1.31 0.70 -35.00
C LYS A 510 -0.61 1.28 -33.77
N PHE A 511 -1.37 1.72 -32.75
CA PHE A 511 -0.84 2.22 -31.49
C PHE A 511 -0.04 1.15 -30.72
N LYS A 512 -0.57 -0.07 -30.62
CA LYS A 512 0.16 -1.23 -30.05
C LYS A 512 1.48 -1.54 -30.75
N LYS A 513 1.60 -1.23 -32.04
CA LYS A 513 2.82 -1.43 -32.85
C LYS A 513 3.85 -0.31 -32.69
N GLU A 514 3.42 0.92 -32.42
CA GLU A 514 4.30 2.10 -32.34
C GLU A 514 4.78 2.39 -30.90
N THR A 515 4.06 1.92 -29.89
CA THR A 515 4.35 2.12 -28.45
C THR A 515 4.98 0.87 -27.79
N ILE A 516 6.00 0.27 -28.41
CA ILE A 516 6.80 -0.74 -27.67
C ILE A 516 7.53 0.00 -26.55
N LEU A 517 7.14 -0.30 -25.32
CA LEU A 517 7.73 0.15 -24.05
C LEU A 517 9.18 -0.38 -23.88
N SER A 518 10.08 -0.11 -24.82
CA SER A 518 11.50 -0.43 -24.63
C SER A 518 12.22 0.72 -23.94
N PHE A 519 13.07 0.41 -22.98
CA PHE A 519 14.08 1.36 -22.52
C PHE A 519 14.96 1.78 -23.70
N SER A 520 15.45 3.02 -23.70
CA SER A 520 16.42 3.46 -24.72
C SER A 520 17.74 2.73 -24.51
N ASP A 521 18.54 2.62 -25.57
CA ASP A 521 19.89 2.04 -25.47
C ASP A 521 20.76 2.77 -24.45
N GLU A 522 20.57 4.09 -24.28
CA GLU A 522 21.24 4.90 -23.27
C GLU A 522 20.82 4.47 -21.85
N THR A 523 19.52 4.29 -21.60
CA THR A 523 19.03 3.81 -20.31
C THR A 523 19.51 2.39 -20.02
N LEU A 524 19.42 1.48 -21.00
CA LEU A 524 19.91 0.11 -20.81
C LEU A 524 21.43 0.08 -20.55
N SER A 525 22.21 0.89 -21.27
CA SER A 525 23.66 0.96 -21.08
C SER A 525 24.05 1.55 -19.72
N LYS A 526 23.24 2.44 -19.13
CA LYS A 526 23.47 2.97 -17.78
C LYS A 526 23.48 1.88 -16.70
N TYR A 527 22.78 0.77 -16.93
CA TYR A 527 22.60 -0.32 -15.97
C TYR A 527 23.19 -1.65 -16.47
N ASP A 528 24.11 -1.63 -17.44
CA ASP A 528 24.72 -2.82 -18.07
C ASP A 528 23.70 -3.84 -18.62
N LEU A 529 22.55 -3.33 -19.07
CA LEU A 529 21.45 -4.12 -19.64
C LEU A 529 21.41 -4.06 -21.17
N SER A 530 22.34 -3.33 -21.81
CA SER A 530 22.51 -3.37 -23.28
C SER A 530 23.16 -4.68 -23.74
N THR A 531 23.94 -5.32 -22.86
CA THR A 531 24.50 -6.66 -23.02
C THR A 531 24.26 -7.44 -21.73
N PRO A 532 23.01 -7.89 -21.48
CA PRO A 532 22.68 -8.59 -20.24
C PRO A 532 23.49 -9.88 -20.12
N ARG A 533 23.80 -10.29 -18.89
CA ARG A 533 24.49 -11.55 -18.57
C ARG A 533 23.54 -12.73 -18.80
N LEU A 534 22.33 -12.61 -18.26
CA LEU A 534 21.32 -13.66 -18.26
C LEU A 534 20.04 -13.19 -18.94
N GLU A 535 19.43 -14.11 -19.68
CA GLU A 535 18.03 -14.03 -20.07
C GLU A 535 17.32 -15.29 -19.55
N VAL A 536 16.29 -15.08 -18.73
CA VAL A 536 15.42 -16.15 -18.24
C VAL A 536 14.05 -15.98 -18.87
N SER A 537 13.56 -17.01 -19.56
CA SER A 537 12.19 -17.03 -20.06
C SER A 537 11.48 -18.31 -19.74
N TYR A 538 10.17 -18.24 -19.60
CA TYR A 538 9.30 -19.40 -19.43
C TYR A 538 7.88 -19.06 -19.89
N SER A 539 7.10 -20.07 -20.21
CA SER A 539 5.69 -19.98 -20.53
C SER A 539 4.82 -20.55 -19.40
N TYR A 540 3.61 -20.03 -19.26
CA TYR A 540 2.64 -20.49 -18.26
C TYR A 540 1.20 -20.32 -18.76
N PRO A 541 0.34 -21.35 -18.63
CA PRO A 541 -1.07 -21.26 -18.97
C PRO A 541 -1.85 -20.41 -17.95
N TYR A 542 -2.53 -19.38 -18.44
CA TYR A 542 -3.33 -18.45 -17.63
C TYR A 542 -4.80 -18.46 -18.04
N LYS A 543 -5.70 -18.39 -17.06
CA LYS A 543 -7.14 -18.20 -17.30
C LYS A 543 -7.60 -16.89 -16.66
N ASP A 544 -8.28 -16.06 -17.45
CA ASP A 544 -8.83 -14.80 -16.96
C ASP A 544 -10.12 -15.02 -16.12
N SER A 545 -10.67 -13.93 -15.57
CA SER A 545 -11.92 -13.97 -14.80
C SER A 545 -13.15 -14.44 -15.59
N LYS A 546 -13.06 -14.48 -16.92
CA LYS A 546 -14.10 -14.96 -17.84
C LYS A 546 -13.82 -16.39 -18.34
N SER A 547 -12.80 -17.05 -17.78
CA SER A 547 -12.36 -18.40 -18.17
C SER A 547 -11.84 -18.51 -19.60
N ASN A 548 -11.39 -17.40 -20.19
CA ASN A 548 -10.63 -17.44 -21.45
C ASN A 548 -9.21 -17.94 -21.14
N GLU A 549 -8.70 -18.81 -22.00
CA GLU A 549 -7.38 -19.41 -21.86
C GLU A 549 -6.33 -18.64 -22.68
N TYR A 550 -5.20 -18.39 -22.05
CA TYR A 550 -4.06 -17.67 -22.61
C TYR A 550 -2.77 -18.39 -22.22
N THR A 551 -1.71 -18.16 -22.99
CA THR A 551 -0.34 -18.48 -22.59
C THR A 551 0.40 -17.18 -22.35
N ILE A 552 1.00 -17.04 -21.16
CA ILE A 552 1.86 -15.92 -20.83
C ILE A 552 3.30 -16.40 -20.94
N VAL A 553 4.10 -15.70 -21.73
CA VAL A 553 5.55 -15.90 -21.79
C VAL A 553 6.21 -14.75 -21.05
N SER A 554 6.92 -15.07 -19.97
CA SER A 554 7.74 -14.13 -19.22
C SER A 554 9.17 -14.16 -19.74
N ARG A 555 9.80 -13.01 -19.94
CA ARG A 555 11.19 -12.89 -20.38
C ARG A 555 11.89 -11.81 -19.58
N VAL A 556 12.82 -12.20 -18.73
CA VAL A 556 13.58 -11.34 -17.81
C VAL A 556 15.02 -11.25 -18.28
N PHE A 557 15.55 -10.04 -18.34
CA PHE A 557 16.93 -9.74 -18.68
C PHE A 557 17.65 -9.20 -17.45
N ILE A 558 18.85 -9.73 -17.18
CA ILE A 558 19.59 -9.46 -15.96
C ILE A 558 21.02 -9.06 -16.31
N SER A 559 21.52 -7.99 -15.69
CA SER A 559 22.88 -7.48 -15.89
C SER A 559 23.95 -8.41 -15.29
N GLU A 560 25.21 -8.05 -15.49
CA GLU A 560 26.29 -8.54 -14.62
C GLU A 560 26.15 -8.00 -13.19
N GLU A 561 26.80 -8.67 -12.24
CA GLU A 561 26.94 -8.19 -10.86
C GLU A 561 27.71 -6.86 -10.85
N GLN A 562 27.20 -5.91 -10.10
CA GLN A 562 27.72 -4.56 -9.99
C GLN A 562 28.62 -4.43 -8.76
N GLU A 563 29.35 -3.31 -8.64
CA GLU A 563 30.26 -3.07 -7.49
C GLU A 563 29.56 -3.09 -6.13
N ASP A 564 28.24 -2.91 -6.08
CA ASP A 564 27.43 -2.92 -4.86
C ASP A 564 26.79 -4.29 -4.55
N GLU A 565 27.27 -5.37 -5.17
CA GLU A 565 26.76 -6.76 -5.03
C GLU A 565 25.29 -6.91 -5.50
N LYS A 566 24.85 -6.03 -6.41
CA LYS A 566 23.52 -6.06 -7.01
C LYS A 566 23.54 -6.38 -8.49
N TYR A 567 22.39 -6.85 -8.95
CA TYR A 567 22.08 -7.03 -10.37
C TYR A 567 20.92 -6.13 -10.73
N TYR A 568 20.92 -5.62 -11.95
CA TYR A 568 19.79 -4.90 -12.52
C TYR A 568 18.97 -5.82 -13.40
N ALA A 569 17.65 -5.67 -13.37
CA ALA A 569 16.76 -6.48 -14.19
C ALA A 569 15.55 -5.70 -14.70
N TYR A 570 15.12 -6.06 -15.91
CA TYR A 570 13.89 -5.62 -16.55
C TYR A 570 13.27 -6.79 -17.31
N SER A 571 12.03 -6.65 -17.78
CA SER A 571 11.33 -7.77 -18.42
C SER A 571 10.27 -7.37 -19.43
N TYR A 572 9.96 -8.34 -20.29
CA TYR A 572 8.81 -8.35 -21.17
C TYR A 572 7.90 -9.52 -20.87
N LEU A 573 6.59 -9.28 -20.97
CA LEU A 573 5.53 -10.26 -20.90
C LEU A 573 4.83 -10.30 -22.25
N TYR A 574 4.64 -11.49 -22.79
CA TYR A 574 3.93 -11.72 -24.04
C TYR A 574 2.69 -12.58 -23.75
N THR A 575 1.52 -12.13 -24.20
CA THR A 575 0.27 -12.88 -24.02
C THR A 575 -0.20 -13.43 -25.35
N TYR A 576 -0.42 -14.73 -25.41
CA TYR A 576 -0.96 -15.44 -26.56
C TYR A 576 -2.36 -15.97 -26.24
N ASP A 577 -3.28 -15.91 -27.20
CA ASP A 577 -4.59 -16.55 -27.06
C ASP A 577 -4.52 -18.06 -27.29
N SER A 578 -5.64 -18.75 -27.08
CA SER A 578 -5.77 -20.20 -27.27
C SER A 578 -5.46 -20.71 -28.70
N ASN A 579 -5.35 -19.82 -29.69
CA ASN A 579 -4.96 -20.17 -31.07
C ASN A 579 -3.48 -19.87 -31.35
N GLY A 580 -2.71 -19.49 -30.34
CA GLY A 580 -1.30 -19.10 -30.47
C GLY A 580 -1.10 -17.71 -31.09
N LYS A 581 -2.15 -16.88 -31.19
CA LYS A 581 -2.00 -15.50 -31.69
C LYS A 581 -1.56 -14.60 -30.55
N LEU A 582 -0.46 -13.87 -30.77
CA LEU A 582 -0.02 -12.80 -29.86
C LEU A 582 -1.08 -11.70 -29.76
N THR A 583 -1.55 -11.42 -28.54
CA THR A 583 -2.60 -10.42 -28.26
C THR A 583 -2.06 -9.17 -27.55
N GLU A 584 -0.97 -9.34 -26.79
CA GLU A 584 -0.39 -8.29 -25.96
C GLU A 584 1.12 -8.48 -25.77
N ILE A 585 1.86 -7.37 -25.72
CA ILE A 585 3.24 -7.30 -25.24
C ILE A 585 3.27 -6.21 -24.18
N LEU A 586 3.74 -6.52 -22.98
CA LEU A 586 3.90 -5.59 -21.88
C LEU A 586 5.36 -5.59 -21.42
N CYS A 587 6.02 -4.44 -21.45
CA CYS A 587 7.24 -4.24 -20.66
C CYS A 587 6.81 -3.85 -19.26
N THR A 588 7.52 -4.32 -18.24
CA THR A 588 7.24 -3.96 -16.84
C THR A 588 7.46 -2.48 -16.53
N GLY A 589 8.03 -1.71 -17.48
CA GLY A 589 8.12 -0.25 -17.40
C GLY A 589 9.14 0.25 -16.38
N CYS A 590 9.93 -0.64 -15.80
CA CYS A 590 10.90 -0.36 -14.75
C CYS A 590 12.16 -1.21 -14.87
N ILE A 591 13.25 -0.70 -14.30
CA ILE A 591 14.47 -1.44 -13.99
C ILE A 591 14.52 -1.56 -12.47
N THR A 592 14.78 -2.76 -11.99
CA THR A 592 14.84 -3.07 -10.56
C THR A 592 16.17 -3.68 -10.19
N THR A 593 16.41 -3.78 -8.88
CA THR A 593 17.58 -4.43 -8.29
C THR A 593 17.24 -5.82 -7.76
N LEU A 594 18.18 -6.75 -7.94
CA LEU A 594 18.20 -8.11 -7.40
C LEU A 594 19.51 -8.34 -6.62
N THR A 595 19.48 -9.27 -5.67
CA THR A 595 20.63 -9.69 -4.87
C THR A 595 20.66 -11.22 -4.75
N LEU A 596 21.84 -11.80 -4.50
CA LEU A 596 21.97 -13.25 -4.26
C LEU A 596 21.19 -13.73 -3.01
N ALA A 597 20.92 -12.83 -2.07
CA ALA A 597 20.10 -13.13 -0.90
C ALA A 597 18.63 -13.41 -1.26
N ASN A 598 18.10 -12.72 -2.28
CA ASN A 598 16.71 -12.89 -2.74
C ASN A 598 16.60 -13.86 -3.92
N VAL A 599 17.65 -13.93 -4.75
CA VAL A 599 17.70 -14.70 -5.99
C VAL A 599 19.04 -15.45 -6.05
N ASN A 600 19.09 -16.61 -5.42
CA ASN A 600 20.32 -17.40 -5.22
C ASN A 600 20.86 -18.10 -6.47
N TRP A 601 20.12 -18.09 -7.58
CA TRP A 601 20.49 -18.75 -8.82
C TRP A 601 21.17 -17.81 -9.83
N LEU A 602 21.38 -16.54 -9.47
CA LEU A 602 22.07 -15.58 -10.35
C LEU A 602 23.54 -15.92 -10.58
N ASP A 603 24.15 -16.69 -9.68
CA ASP A 603 25.54 -17.18 -9.77
C ASP A 603 25.67 -18.62 -10.28
N TRP A 604 24.55 -19.29 -10.60
CA TRP A 604 24.55 -20.66 -11.14
C TRP A 604 25.07 -20.69 -12.58
N ASP A 605 25.72 -21.79 -12.97
CA ASP A 605 25.99 -22.18 -14.37
C ASP A 605 24.99 -23.29 -14.77
N VAL A 606 24.97 -23.62 -16.06
CA VAL A 606 24.16 -24.67 -16.67
C VAL A 606 24.24 -26.01 -15.91
N MET A 607 25.41 -26.36 -15.36
CA MET A 607 25.60 -27.61 -14.62
C MET A 607 24.85 -27.66 -13.28
N ASP A 608 24.60 -26.51 -12.64
CA ASP A 608 23.93 -26.44 -11.34
C ASP A 608 22.44 -26.83 -11.45
N PHE A 609 21.85 -26.70 -12.65
CA PHE A 609 20.47 -27.09 -12.93
C PHE A 609 20.28 -28.59 -13.15
N ASN A 610 21.37 -29.36 -13.31
CA ASN A 610 21.31 -30.76 -13.71
C ASN A 610 21.54 -31.73 -12.55
N ASN A 611 20.87 -32.87 -12.56
CA ASN A 611 21.16 -33.97 -11.64
C ASN A 611 21.54 -35.22 -12.42
N GLN A 612 22.81 -35.27 -12.77
CA GLN A 612 23.38 -36.30 -13.62
C GLN A 612 23.87 -37.49 -12.79
N PHE A 613 22.94 -38.18 -12.15
CA PHE A 613 23.19 -39.56 -11.72
C PHE A 613 23.56 -40.41 -12.95
N LEU A 614 24.61 -41.23 -12.85
CA LEU A 614 25.08 -42.04 -13.97
C LEU A 614 24.09 -43.10 -14.43
N TYR A 615 23.28 -43.60 -13.50
CA TYR A 615 22.30 -44.64 -13.72
C TYR A 615 21.07 -44.39 -12.85
N LYS A 616 19.89 -44.62 -13.42
CA LYS A 616 18.60 -44.61 -12.70
C LYS A 616 17.74 -45.74 -13.23
N ASN A 617 17.36 -46.65 -12.33
CA ASN A 617 16.29 -47.62 -12.56
C ASN A 617 15.79 -48.12 -11.19
N PHE A 618 14.56 -48.61 -11.12
CA PHE A 618 14.07 -49.28 -9.93
C PHE A 618 14.79 -50.59 -9.73
N PHE A 619 15.13 -50.87 -8.47
CA PHE A 619 15.77 -52.11 -8.12
C PHE A 619 14.87 -53.33 -8.43
N TYR A 620 13.55 -53.15 -8.51
CA TYR A 620 12.57 -54.19 -8.87
C TYR A 620 12.41 -54.40 -10.38
N ASN A 621 13.03 -53.55 -11.21
CA ASN A 621 13.09 -53.71 -12.68
C ASN A 621 14.41 -54.36 -13.15
N LEU A 622 15.31 -54.70 -12.21
CA LEU A 622 16.61 -55.28 -12.51
C LEU A 622 16.50 -56.79 -12.76
N ASP A 623 17.22 -57.27 -13.77
CA ASP A 623 17.46 -58.70 -13.97
C ASP A 623 18.70 -59.15 -13.20
N TRP A 624 19.82 -58.43 -13.40
CA TRP A 624 21.06 -58.69 -12.69
C TRP A 624 22.06 -57.53 -12.77
N ILE A 625 22.97 -57.48 -11.79
CA ILE A 625 24.13 -56.58 -11.76
C ILE A 625 25.40 -57.42 -11.72
N GLU A 626 26.36 -57.11 -12.58
CA GLU A 626 27.70 -57.70 -12.56
C GLU A 626 28.72 -56.64 -12.18
N VAL A 627 29.55 -56.96 -11.19
CA VAL A 627 30.62 -56.09 -10.71
C VAL A 627 31.94 -56.80 -10.94
N GLU A 628 32.81 -56.18 -11.73
CA GLU A 628 34.22 -56.55 -11.84
C GLU A 628 35.05 -55.64 -10.94
N TYR A 629 35.72 -56.26 -9.98
CA TYR A 629 36.59 -55.58 -9.02
C TYR A 629 37.79 -56.46 -8.69
N ASN A 630 39.01 -55.91 -8.72
CA ASN A 630 40.27 -56.64 -8.49
C ASN A 630 40.46 -57.90 -9.37
N GLY A 631 39.93 -57.89 -10.59
CA GLY A 631 40.02 -59.02 -11.54
C GLY A 631 39.02 -60.15 -11.29
N GLU A 632 38.17 -60.04 -10.28
CA GLU A 632 37.10 -60.99 -9.99
C GLU A 632 35.75 -60.43 -10.44
N ILE A 633 34.88 -61.32 -10.91
CA ILE A 633 33.53 -60.97 -11.38
C ILE A 633 32.50 -61.64 -10.47
N TYR A 634 31.57 -60.84 -9.97
CA TYR A 634 30.45 -61.28 -9.16
C TYR A 634 29.14 -60.79 -9.77
N ARG A 635 28.13 -61.66 -9.81
CA ARG A 635 26.81 -61.33 -10.35
C ARG A 635 25.74 -61.41 -9.28
N PHE A 636 24.97 -60.34 -9.10
CA PHE A 636 23.75 -60.33 -8.31
C PHE A 636 22.56 -60.53 -9.25
N ASN A 637 21.92 -61.69 -9.19
CA ASN A 637 20.64 -61.91 -9.87
C ASN A 637 19.52 -61.37 -8.96
N VAL A 638 18.63 -60.55 -9.54
CA VAL A 638 17.56 -59.87 -8.81
C VAL A 638 16.23 -60.44 -9.29
N ASP A 639 15.40 -60.91 -8.36
CA ASP A 639 14.02 -61.32 -8.61
C ASP A 639 13.10 -60.18 -8.14
N GLY A 640 12.86 -59.22 -9.04
CA GLY A 640 12.05 -58.04 -8.78
C GLY A 640 10.55 -58.33 -8.86
N ASN A 641 9.76 -57.57 -8.08
CA ASN A 641 8.31 -57.59 -8.07
C ASN A 641 7.76 -56.17 -8.37
N PRO A 642 7.50 -55.85 -9.65
CA PRO A 642 6.97 -54.55 -10.04
C PRO A 642 5.59 -54.23 -9.45
N GLU A 643 4.75 -55.25 -9.15
CA GLU A 643 3.41 -55.03 -8.59
C GLU A 643 3.45 -54.56 -7.12
N GLU A 644 4.45 -55.00 -6.36
CA GLU A 644 4.65 -54.61 -4.96
C GLU A 644 5.75 -53.53 -4.79
N GLU A 645 6.33 -53.05 -5.90
CA GLU A 645 7.47 -52.12 -5.92
C GLU A 645 8.65 -52.59 -5.04
N ASP A 646 8.86 -53.92 -4.97
CA ASP A 646 9.86 -54.54 -4.09
C ASP A 646 10.68 -55.67 -4.78
N ILE A 647 11.69 -56.23 -4.09
CA ILE A 647 12.48 -57.39 -4.51
C ILE A 647 12.07 -58.59 -3.66
N ASN A 648 11.72 -59.68 -4.33
CA ASN A 648 11.44 -60.96 -3.68
C ASN A 648 12.72 -61.60 -3.14
N SER A 649 13.78 -61.63 -3.95
CA SER A 649 15.07 -62.21 -3.56
C SER A 649 16.25 -61.68 -4.38
N VAL A 650 17.45 -61.76 -3.80
CA VAL A 650 18.72 -61.48 -4.49
C VAL A 650 19.67 -62.64 -4.28
N THR A 651 20.23 -63.16 -5.38
CA THR A 651 21.21 -64.25 -5.35
C THR A 651 22.55 -63.78 -5.90
N LEU A 652 23.61 -63.88 -5.10
CA LEU A 652 24.98 -63.66 -5.53
C LEU A 652 25.54 -64.93 -6.18
N VAL A 653 26.06 -64.82 -7.39
CA VAL A 653 26.69 -65.90 -8.16
C VAL A 653 28.16 -65.56 -8.41
N HIS A 654 29.04 -66.49 -8.07
CA HIS A 654 30.48 -66.38 -8.31
C HIS A 654 31.10 -67.77 -8.55
N ASN A 655 31.86 -67.92 -9.64
CA ASN A 655 32.55 -69.17 -10.02
C ASN A 655 31.64 -70.43 -9.95
N GLY A 656 30.38 -70.30 -10.38
CA GLY A 656 29.39 -71.38 -10.39
C GLY A 656 28.75 -71.71 -9.03
N THR A 657 29.08 -70.96 -7.97
CA THR A 657 28.45 -71.07 -6.64
C THR A 657 27.44 -69.93 -6.44
N SER A 658 26.29 -70.23 -5.85
CA SER A 658 25.23 -69.25 -5.53
C SER A 658 25.01 -69.11 -4.02
N LYS A 659 24.74 -67.88 -3.56
CA LYS A 659 24.45 -67.54 -2.16
C LYS A 659 23.34 -66.49 -2.10
N ASP A 660 22.34 -66.71 -1.25
CA ASP A 660 21.28 -65.73 -1.00
C ASP A 660 21.83 -64.52 -0.23
N ILE A 661 21.39 -63.32 -0.64
CA ILE A 661 21.79 -62.05 -0.06
C ILE A 661 20.57 -61.38 0.58
N ASP A 662 20.79 -60.72 1.71
CA ASP A 662 19.79 -59.87 2.35
C ASP A 662 19.36 -58.75 1.40
N THR A 663 18.07 -58.70 1.08
CA THR A 663 17.52 -57.77 0.08
C THR A 663 17.72 -56.32 0.49
N MET A 664 17.66 -56.01 1.80
CA MET A 664 17.89 -54.66 2.30
C MET A 664 19.36 -54.22 2.12
N SER A 665 20.31 -55.11 2.42
CA SER A 665 21.73 -54.85 2.20
C SER A 665 22.04 -54.63 0.72
N PHE A 666 21.42 -55.42 -0.17
CA PHE A 666 21.51 -55.17 -1.61
C PHE A 666 20.95 -53.81 -2.00
N LYS A 667 19.78 -53.42 -1.49
CA LYS A 667 19.18 -52.09 -1.76
C LYS A 667 20.12 -50.96 -1.35
N TYR A 668 20.77 -51.02 -0.18
CA TYR A 668 21.72 -49.98 0.24
C TYR A 668 22.97 -49.91 -0.63
N MET A 669 23.51 -51.06 -1.06
CA MET A 669 24.61 -51.09 -2.02
C MET A 669 24.17 -50.53 -3.38
N TYR A 670 22.99 -50.91 -3.87
CA TYR A 670 22.43 -50.38 -5.11
C TYR A 670 22.16 -48.87 -5.04
N SER A 671 21.63 -48.36 -3.93
CA SER A 671 21.47 -46.92 -3.71
C SER A 671 22.80 -46.17 -3.83
N SER A 672 23.91 -46.73 -3.35
CA SER A 672 25.22 -46.08 -3.52
C SER A 672 25.71 -46.03 -4.98
N ILE A 673 25.25 -46.94 -5.85
CA ILE A 673 25.46 -46.83 -7.30
C ILE A 673 24.64 -45.66 -7.85
N LEU A 674 23.38 -45.57 -7.44
CA LEU A 674 22.49 -44.48 -7.85
C LEU A 674 23.02 -43.13 -7.42
N GLU A 675 23.73 -43.02 -6.29
CA GLU A 675 24.34 -41.79 -5.78
C GLU A 675 25.63 -41.36 -6.50
N ILE A 676 26.09 -42.10 -7.51
CA ILE A 676 27.25 -41.69 -8.31
C ILE A 676 26.78 -40.65 -9.33
N TYR A 677 27.25 -39.40 -9.17
CA TYR A 677 26.92 -38.28 -10.05
C TYR A 677 28.13 -37.73 -10.80
N MET A 678 27.88 -37.25 -12.02
CA MET A 678 28.84 -36.50 -12.84
C MET A 678 29.18 -35.18 -12.15
N VAL A 679 30.45 -34.77 -12.19
CA VAL A 679 30.90 -33.51 -11.60
C VAL A 679 31.17 -32.46 -12.66
N ASP A 680 32.11 -32.71 -13.57
CA ASP A 680 32.52 -31.75 -14.61
C ASP A 680 33.32 -32.47 -15.71
N ASN A 681 33.56 -31.78 -16.84
CA ASN A 681 34.31 -32.27 -17.99
C ASN A 681 35.72 -32.71 -17.57
N TYR A 682 36.18 -33.78 -18.20
CA TYR A 682 37.52 -34.31 -18.00
C TYR A 682 38.09 -34.87 -19.29
N ASP A 683 39.03 -34.15 -19.88
CA ASP A 683 39.84 -34.68 -20.97
C ASP A 683 40.91 -35.61 -20.41
N ILE A 684 40.86 -36.88 -20.81
CA ILE A 684 41.95 -37.82 -20.52
C ILE A 684 43.20 -37.38 -21.29
N ALA A 685 44.22 -36.97 -20.55
CA ALA A 685 45.56 -36.71 -21.09
C ALA A 685 46.47 -37.96 -21.15
N ASP A 686 46.07 -39.08 -20.52
CA ASP A 686 46.90 -40.28 -20.32
C ASP A 686 46.25 -41.57 -20.86
N GLU A 687 46.99 -42.32 -21.67
CA GLU A 687 46.49 -43.50 -22.40
C GLU A 687 46.23 -44.78 -21.56
N ASN A 688 46.36 -44.76 -20.22
CA ASN A 688 46.05 -45.95 -19.38
C ASN A 688 45.75 -45.63 -17.90
N PRO A 689 44.56 -45.11 -17.56
CA PRO A 689 44.17 -44.89 -16.17
C PRO A 689 43.84 -46.22 -15.46
N ASN A 690 44.13 -46.31 -14.16
CA ASN A 690 43.95 -47.56 -13.40
C ASN A 690 42.47 -47.82 -13.11
N MET A 691 41.91 -48.92 -13.64
CA MET A 691 40.49 -49.26 -13.47
C MET A 691 40.18 -49.55 -12.00
N MET A 692 39.22 -48.81 -11.44
CA MET A 692 38.70 -49.04 -10.09
C MET A 692 37.75 -50.22 -10.10
N CYS A 693 36.72 -50.17 -10.94
CA CYS A 693 35.74 -51.23 -11.12
C CYS A 693 34.98 -51.06 -12.43
N ARG A 694 34.33 -52.14 -12.86
CA ARG A 694 33.30 -52.12 -13.89
C ARG A 694 31.99 -52.62 -13.31
N ILE A 695 30.90 -51.91 -13.57
CA ILE A 695 29.54 -52.27 -13.17
C ILE A 695 28.73 -52.42 -14.45
N THR A 696 28.15 -53.60 -14.66
CA THR A 696 27.23 -53.87 -15.76
C THR A 696 25.86 -54.17 -15.19
N ILE A 697 24.86 -53.36 -15.52
CA ILE A 697 23.49 -53.51 -15.03
C ILE A 697 22.60 -53.95 -16.18
N HIS A 698 21.85 -55.02 -15.98
CA HIS A 698 20.81 -55.50 -16.89
C HIS A 698 19.45 -55.31 -16.23
N ALA A 699 18.56 -54.64 -16.95
CA ALA A 699 17.21 -54.33 -16.48
C ALA A 699 16.21 -54.45 -17.63
N THR A 700 14.93 -54.47 -17.26
CA THR A 700 13.83 -54.37 -18.22
C THR A 700 13.99 -53.08 -19.03
N GLY A 701 14.24 -53.20 -20.35
CA GLY A 701 14.48 -52.06 -21.25
C GLY A 701 15.93 -51.89 -21.74
N GLY A 702 16.92 -52.59 -21.17
CA GLY A 702 18.27 -52.60 -21.72
C GLY A 702 19.40 -52.91 -20.73
N SER A 703 20.64 -52.85 -21.22
CA SER A 703 21.85 -53.05 -20.43
C SER A 703 22.72 -51.79 -20.43
N THR A 704 23.35 -51.50 -19.30
CA THR A 704 24.26 -50.36 -19.15
C THR A 704 25.59 -50.81 -18.55
N GLU A 705 26.70 -50.47 -19.21
CA GLU A 705 28.07 -50.70 -18.71
C GLU A 705 28.67 -49.37 -18.21
N MET A 706 29.14 -49.35 -16.97
CA MET A 706 29.89 -48.25 -16.37
C MET A 706 31.29 -48.74 -16.00
N LYS A 707 32.34 -48.11 -16.53
CA LYS A 707 33.73 -48.36 -16.10
C LYS A 707 34.28 -47.12 -15.43
N PHE A 708 34.90 -47.30 -14.26
CA PHE A 708 35.48 -46.22 -13.47
C PHE A 708 36.99 -46.38 -13.41
N TYR A 709 37.70 -45.29 -13.65
CA TYR A 709 39.16 -45.26 -13.67
C TYR A 709 39.65 -44.16 -12.73
N ARG A 710 40.57 -44.51 -11.84
CA ARG A 710 41.12 -43.54 -10.90
C ARG A 710 42.06 -42.60 -11.63
N VAL A 711 41.83 -41.30 -11.44
CA VAL A 711 42.69 -40.25 -12.01
C VAL A 711 43.48 -39.54 -10.91
N THR A 712 42.81 -39.14 -9.84
CA THR A 712 43.45 -38.54 -8.66
C THR A 712 42.94 -39.19 -7.38
N ASN A 713 43.26 -38.62 -6.21
CA ASN A 713 42.66 -39.04 -4.95
C ASN A 713 41.19 -38.63 -4.82
N THR A 714 40.74 -37.64 -5.59
CA THR A 714 39.40 -37.07 -5.50
C THR A 714 38.57 -37.29 -6.75
N LYS A 715 39.20 -37.58 -7.90
CA LYS A 715 38.55 -37.72 -9.20
C LYS A 715 38.71 -39.12 -9.79
N ALA A 716 37.61 -39.66 -10.31
CA ALA A 716 37.59 -40.85 -11.15
C ALA A 716 36.95 -40.50 -12.49
N PHE A 717 37.63 -40.79 -13.59
CA PHE A 717 37.04 -40.73 -14.93
C PHE A 717 36.12 -41.94 -15.09
N TYR A 718 35.04 -41.80 -15.86
CA TYR A 718 34.18 -42.94 -16.16
C TYR A 718 33.85 -43.01 -17.66
N THR A 719 33.55 -44.23 -18.12
CA THR A 719 32.92 -44.45 -19.41
C THR A 719 31.56 -45.10 -19.21
N LEU A 720 30.54 -44.61 -19.90
CA LEU A 720 29.22 -45.20 -20.02
C LEU A 720 29.11 -45.85 -21.40
N ASN A 721 28.89 -47.16 -21.47
CA ASN A 721 28.81 -47.94 -22.71
C ASN A 721 30.00 -47.71 -23.67
N GLY A 722 31.20 -47.45 -23.12
CA GLY A 722 32.44 -47.24 -23.88
C GLY A 722 32.77 -45.78 -24.21
N GLU A 723 31.88 -44.84 -23.92
CA GLU A 723 32.09 -43.40 -24.16
C GLU A 723 32.25 -42.64 -22.84
N GLY A 724 33.17 -41.67 -22.76
CA GLY A 724 33.41 -40.90 -21.53
C GLY A 724 33.97 -39.51 -21.79
N LYS A 725 33.41 -38.50 -21.11
CA LYS A 725 33.77 -37.08 -21.25
C LYS A 725 33.90 -36.36 -19.89
N TYR A 726 33.46 -36.97 -18.80
CA TYR A 726 33.33 -36.34 -17.49
C TYR A 726 34.04 -37.14 -16.38
N TYR A 727 34.22 -36.53 -15.21
CA TYR A 727 34.66 -37.22 -14.00
C TYR A 727 33.58 -37.27 -12.92
N VAL A 728 33.71 -38.24 -12.01
CA VAL A 728 32.94 -38.38 -10.78
C VAL A 728 33.85 -38.27 -9.55
N LYS A 729 33.27 -38.07 -8.36
CA LYS A 729 34.02 -38.11 -7.11
C LYS A 729 34.49 -39.53 -6.83
N ALA A 730 35.80 -39.73 -6.67
CA ALA A 730 36.37 -41.04 -6.33
C ALA A 730 35.80 -41.59 -5.00
N ALA A 731 35.44 -40.71 -4.06
CA ALA A 731 34.79 -41.06 -2.81
C ALA A 731 33.47 -41.82 -2.99
N SER A 732 32.65 -41.44 -3.98
CA SER A 732 31.37 -42.12 -4.26
C SER A 732 31.60 -43.56 -4.74
N ILE A 733 32.66 -43.78 -5.54
CA ILE A 733 33.04 -45.13 -5.98
C ILE A 733 33.58 -45.96 -4.81
N PHE A 734 34.35 -45.36 -3.91
CA PHE A 734 34.82 -46.04 -2.70
C PHE A 734 33.68 -46.44 -1.77
N ASN A 735 32.68 -45.56 -1.57
CA ASN A 735 31.48 -45.85 -0.79
C ASN A 735 30.73 -47.08 -1.35
N PHE A 736 30.53 -47.11 -2.68
CA PHE A 736 29.95 -48.28 -3.35
C PHE A 736 30.79 -49.55 -3.14
N LEU A 737 32.10 -49.48 -3.36
CA LEU A 737 33.00 -50.63 -3.21
C LEU A 737 33.07 -51.15 -1.77
N GLU A 738 32.96 -50.27 -0.78
CA GLU A 738 32.90 -50.64 0.64
C GLU A 738 31.64 -51.45 0.94
N LYS A 739 30.47 -50.96 0.51
CA LYS A 739 29.18 -51.68 0.65
C LYS A 739 29.17 -52.99 -0.12
N TYR A 740 29.70 -53.00 -1.34
CA TYR A 740 29.90 -54.21 -2.12
C TYR A 740 30.76 -55.24 -1.38
N GLN A 741 31.89 -54.82 -0.81
CA GLN A 741 32.77 -55.71 -0.04
C GLN A 741 32.10 -56.21 1.25
N MET A 742 31.30 -55.39 1.93
CA MET A 742 30.52 -55.83 3.10
C MET A 742 29.58 -56.98 2.76
N ILE A 743 28.90 -56.93 1.61
CA ILE A 743 28.03 -58.02 1.15
C ILE A 743 28.84 -59.29 0.86
N LEU A 744 30.00 -59.16 0.21
CA LEU A 744 30.89 -60.30 -0.05
C LEU A 744 31.38 -60.96 1.25
N ASP A 745 31.69 -60.14 2.27
CA ASP A 745 32.08 -60.60 3.61
C ASP A 745 30.90 -61.23 4.39
N GLY A 746 29.67 -61.14 3.88
CA GLY A 746 28.45 -61.61 4.54
C GLY A 746 27.98 -60.73 5.69
N LYS A 747 28.34 -59.44 5.69
CA LYS A 747 27.85 -58.44 6.66
C LYS A 747 26.51 -57.87 6.19
N ILE A 748 25.68 -57.47 7.15
CA ILE A 748 24.44 -56.73 6.91
C ILE A 748 24.78 -55.24 6.86
N ILE A 749 24.21 -54.53 5.88
CA ILE A 749 24.37 -53.08 5.72
C ILE A 749 23.18 -52.39 6.39
N THR A 750 23.43 -51.34 7.16
CA THR A 750 22.40 -50.49 7.77
C THR A 750 22.35 -49.13 7.07
N ARG A 751 21.34 -48.32 7.40
CA ARG A 751 21.15 -46.98 6.81
C ARG A 751 22.31 -46.01 7.12
N ASP A 752 23.02 -46.23 8.21
CA ASP A 752 24.11 -45.35 8.69
C ASP A 752 25.50 -45.79 8.18
N ASP A 753 25.56 -46.95 7.49
CA ASP A 753 26.74 -47.44 6.75
C ASP A 753 26.68 -46.95 5.28
#